data_AF-A0A7S1KUZ3-F1
#
_entry.id   AF-A0A7S1KUZ3-F1
#
_cell.length_a   1.000
_cell.length_b   1.000
_cell.length_c   1.000
_cell.angle_alpha   90.00
_cell.angle_beta   90.00
_cell.angle_gamma   90.00
#
_symmetry.space_group_name_H-M   'P 1'
#
loop_
_entity.id
_entity.type
_entity.pdbx_description
1 polymer ?
#
loop_
_entity_poly.entity_id
_entity_poly.type
_entity_poly.pdbx_seq_one_letter_code
_entity_poly.pdbx_strand_id
1 'polypeptide(L)'
;MCKTIVGDDLGKLLENNVAFAEFTSEDKKRYNNCNILPLGDGCYLVPYHVMVKKYFYINVIYHDDKCIGPNFKTTYGDSSWHRINKTDVAILFLNQGGSRRNMLKFFPENKPNSFFASKGDIIHRNNTGEIIKYVSRCTTTSFQPCNDAAQDYDAFQVYLTHMSNANTFVGLCGSPVMINGSSPFIGGIHIAGITDTPKGVIQRITRGEIEETIAILKERKVVNPLNTLEEISLQSGDLTISTEPSYKSPLNYLDDEVNTLNYYGTHNKQLREFRSEVVSSKIAESVFKHFGISKTHGPPKNMNSYKPWREQLLSLTNLKNLHVDYLNKAYEDFSTKIFSKLNKEKNIIWKDKLHPLDNDTIVAGNDGVYGIDSINLKTSTGWPTCTLKSKFIKPSDRTVEGISVPLDVDQWIWDEVELCEKKLLKKERILLVHRCNLKDEPTKLTKDKVRVFAGTPIVGLILVRKYFLPICKLMMENSVLFECAVGVNAHGPAWDKLTKTMIKYGADRVIAGDYKHYDGTMSSQISSLALRLYIEIAKWANYSPDQISIMEGLATELTNPLYEFNGDFIMVNGSNPSGHSLTVFVNNIVNSLYLRYTYYKIYKDKPDIPLFHKVVSVICYGDDNKMSVKKGFDEFNHTAISNTLAEDNIIYTMADKEAKSVPFIKNEDCNFLKRKSLYNDEVGLYMAPIEEATLLKMLQCHLKSNVLSREESSIEAITNVSYESFFHGKDFYDDYRDKLSRVIKDEKLEWNFPEGLPTYENRLDSWKIQYLTSSN
;
A
#
# COMPACT_ATOMS: atom_id res chain seq x y z
N MET A 1 27.16 24.04 6.92
CA MET A 1 28.48 23.52 7.34
C MET A 1 28.53 22.04 7.03
N CYS A 2 29.34 21.64 6.05
CA CYS A 2 29.51 20.24 5.66
C CYS A 2 30.32 19.54 6.76
N LYS A 3 29.78 18.51 7.42
CA LYS A 3 30.62 17.60 8.23
C LYS A 3 31.62 16.97 7.27
N THR A 4 32.90 17.25 7.46
CA THR A 4 33.98 16.62 6.69
C THR A 4 33.96 15.13 6.97
N ILE A 5 33.45 14.34 6.03
CA ILE A 5 33.44 12.88 6.11
C ILE A 5 34.85 12.39 5.78
N VAL A 6 35.41 11.52 6.62
CA VAL A 6 36.75 10.93 6.40
C VAL A 6 36.67 9.94 5.23
N GLY A 7 37.76 9.73 4.49
CA GLY A 7 37.82 8.79 3.34
C GLY A 7 37.22 7.40 3.62
N ASP A 8 37.51 6.85 4.80
CA ASP A 8 37.04 5.53 5.22
C ASP A 8 35.51 5.47 5.42
N ASP A 9 34.87 6.60 5.75
CA ASP A 9 33.43 6.68 5.97
C ASP A 9 32.65 6.66 4.65
N LEU A 10 33.15 7.34 3.59
CA LEU A 10 32.54 7.27 2.25
C LEU A 10 32.76 5.90 1.60
N GLY A 11 33.93 5.28 1.80
CA GLY A 11 34.20 3.92 1.37
C GLY A 11 33.17 2.95 1.93
N LYS A 12 33.03 2.88 3.26
CA LYS A 12 32.01 2.03 3.93
C LYS A 12 30.59 2.33 3.47
N LEU A 13 30.28 3.60 3.25
CA LEU A 13 28.97 3.99 2.75
C LEU A 13 28.69 3.43 1.36
N LEU A 14 29.65 3.52 0.44
CA LEU A 14 29.54 2.95 -0.91
C LEU A 14 29.46 1.43 -0.86
N GLU A 15 30.24 0.78 -0.01
CA GLU A 15 30.17 -0.68 0.21
C GLU A 15 28.78 -1.11 0.64
N ASN A 16 28.13 -0.39 1.55
CA ASN A 16 26.79 -0.71 2.03
C ASN A 16 25.68 -0.44 1.01
N ASN A 17 25.92 0.37 -0.02
CA ASN A 17 24.89 0.82 -0.95
C ASN A 17 25.04 0.30 -2.39
N VAL A 18 26.26 0.05 -2.88
CA VAL A 18 26.42 -0.53 -4.22
C VAL A 18 25.71 -1.88 -4.28
N ALA A 19 24.99 -2.14 -5.37
CA ALA A 19 24.34 -3.42 -5.62
C ALA A 19 24.90 -4.06 -6.89
N PHE A 20 24.78 -5.38 -6.99
CA PHE A 20 24.95 -6.12 -8.23
C PHE A 20 23.58 -6.30 -8.89
N ALA A 21 23.50 -6.11 -10.19
CA ALA A 21 22.26 -6.19 -10.94
C ALA A 21 22.39 -7.17 -12.11
N GLU A 22 21.47 -8.13 -12.17
CA GLU A 22 21.33 -9.07 -13.27
C GLU A 22 20.13 -8.70 -14.12
N PHE A 23 20.35 -8.51 -15.42
CA PHE A 23 19.35 -8.10 -16.39
C PHE A 23 19.02 -9.29 -17.30
N THR A 24 17.73 -9.56 -17.47
CA THR A 24 17.24 -10.68 -18.30
C THR A 24 16.17 -10.18 -19.27
N SER A 25 16.21 -10.64 -20.52
CA SER A 25 15.19 -10.30 -21.53
C SER A 25 13.85 -10.96 -21.20
N GLU A 26 12.76 -10.45 -21.78
CA GLU A 26 11.41 -10.99 -21.52
C GLU A 26 11.29 -12.48 -21.88
N ASP A 27 11.92 -12.91 -22.97
CA ASP A 27 12.01 -14.32 -23.40
C ASP A 27 13.00 -15.17 -22.59
N LYS A 28 13.71 -14.55 -21.62
CA LYS A 28 14.76 -15.15 -20.80
C LYS A 28 15.90 -15.80 -21.58
N LYS A 29 16.24 -15.28 -22.77
CA LYS A 29 17.36 -15.81 -23.59
C LYS A 29 18.61 -14.95 -23.55
N ARG A 30 18.48 -13.64 -23.28
CA ARG A 30 19.59 -12.70 -23.22
C ARG A 30 19.79 -12.26 -21.78
N TYR A 31 21.06 -12.20 -21.38
CA TYR A 31 21.49 -11.88 -20.03
C TYR A 31 22.60 -10.84 -20.04
N ASN A 32 22.61 -9.97 -19.05
CA ASN A 32 23.70 -9.05 -18.78
C ASN A 32 23.80 -8.79 -17.28
N ASN A 33 24.94 -8.30 -16.82
CA ASN A 33 25.10 -7.89 -15.43
C ASN A 33 26.02 -6.67 -15.33
N CYS A 34 25.82 -5.91 -14.25
CA CYS A 34 26.69 -4.81 -13.87
C CYS A 34 26.41 -4.45 -12.41
N ASN A 35 27.26 -3.62 -11.81
CA ASN A 35 26.86 -2.93 -10.59
C ASN A 35 25.91 -1.77 -10.88
N ILE A 36 25.12 -1.41 -9.89
CA ILE A 36 24.31 -0.19 -9.89
C ILE A 36 24.52 0.54 -8.57
N LEU A 37 24.48 1.86 -8.60
CA LEU A 37 24.64 2.70 -7.40
C LEU A 37 23.30 3.39 -7.08
N PRO A 38 22.67 3.09 -5.94
CA PRO A 38 21.52 3.85 -5.47
C PRO A 38 21.91 5.31 -5.22
N LEU A 39 21.08 6.23 -5.71
CA LEU A 39 21.27 7.67 -5.53
C LEU A 39 20.39 8.23 -4.40
N GLY A 40 19.35 7.48 -4.03
CA GLY A 40 18.23 7.91 -3.21
C GLY A 40 16.91 7.69 -3.97
N ASP A 41 15.79 7.68 -3.26
CA ASP A 41 14.44 7.77 -3.83
C ASP A 41 14.09 6.74 -4.93
N GLY A 42 14.60 5.51 -4.83
CA GLY A 42 14.39 4.49 -5.88
C GLY A 42 15.14 4.72 -7.19
N CYS A 43 16.01 5.74 -7.27
CA CYS A 43 16.85 6.05 -8.43
C CYS A 43 18.23 5.36 -8.31
N TYR A 44 18.67 4.77 -9.41
CA TYR A 44 19.93 4.04 -9.53
C TYR A 44 20.74 4.57 -10.70
N LEU A 45 22.02 4.82 -10.47
CA LEU A 45 22.98 5.09 -11.52
C LEU A 45 23.38 3.77 -12.19
N VAL A 46 23.25 3.68 -13.52
CA VAL A 46 23.46 2.47 -14.31
C VAL A 46 24.15 2.80 -15.64
N PRO A 47 25.00 1.93 -16.20
CA PRO A 47 25.58 2.16 -17.52
C PRO A 47 24.52 2.20 -18.63
N TYR A 48 24.56 3.22 -19.49
CA TYR A 48 23.57 3.41 -20.55
C TYR A 48 23.61 2.28 -21.60
N HIS A 49 24.80 1.78 -21.95
CA HIS A 49 24.95 0.64 -22.85
C HIS A 49 24.27 -0.67 -22.36
N VAL A 50 23.95 -0.77 -21.07
CA VAL A 50 23.14 -1.88 -20.53
C VAL A 50 21.66 -1.63 -20.83
N MET A 51 21.19 -0.39 -20.64
CA MET A 51 19.79 0.00 -20.79
C MET A 51 19.29 -0.09 -22.23
N VAL A 52 20.09 0.32 -23.21
CA VAL A 52 19.72 0.29 -24.64
C VAL A 52 19.48 -1.11 -25.19
N LYS A 53 19.97 -2.15 -24.51
CA LYS A 53 19.73 -3.55 -24.91
C LYS A 53 18.30 -4.03 -24.64
N LYS A 54 17.49 -3.21 -23.94
CA LYS A 54 16.08 -3.46 -23.61
C LYS A 54 15.87 -4.83 -22.96
N TYR A 55 16.49 -5.02 -21.80
CA TYR A 55 16.10 -6.09 -20.89
C TYR A 55 14.79 -5.72 -20.19
N PHE A 56 14.16 -6.71 -19.57
CA PHE A 56 12.83 -6.55 -18.97
C PHE A 56 12.86 -6.85 -17.47
N TYR A 57 13.49 -7.95 -17.07
CA TYR A 57 13.66 -8.33 -15.67
C TYR A 57 14.98 -7.82 -15.12
N ILE A 58 14.96 -7.41 -13.84
CA ILE A 58 16.15 -7.08 -13.07
C ILE A 58 16.12 -7.78 -11.71
N ASN A 59 17.22 -8.44 -11.35
CA ASN A 59 17.49 -8.98 -10.02
C ASN A 59 18.58 -8.12 -9.36
N VAL A 60 18.27 -7.49 -8.22
CA VAL A 60 19.19 -6.60 -7.50
C VAL A 60 19.65 -7.26 -6.21
N ILE A 61 20.96 -7.42 -6.08
CA ILE A 61 21.64 -8.21 -5.05
C ILE A 61 22.53 -7.29 -4.22
N TYR A 62 22.28 -7.26 -2.92
CA TYR A 62 23.04 -6.56 -1.88
C TYR A 62 23.81 -7.54 -0.97
N HIS A 63 23.34 -8.76 -0.81
CA HIS A 63 23.96 -9.80 0.02
C HIS A 63 23.60 -11.19 -0.54
N ASP A 64 24.14 -12.24 0.06
CA ASP A 64 23.78 -13.63 -0.25
C ASP A 64 22.26 -13.84 -0.07
N ASP A 65 21.63 -14.58 -0.99
CA ASP A 65 20.18 -14.83 -1.00
C ASP A 65 19.67 -15.58 0.24
N LYS A 66 20.56 -16.21 1.03
CA LYS A 66 20.24 -16.85 2.31
C LYS A 66 20.14 -15.87 3.46
N CYS A 67 20.62 -14.63 3.28
CA CYS A 67 20.53 -13.60 4.30
C CYS A 67 19.23 -12.80 4.15
N ILE A 68 18.66 -12.39 5.28
CA ILE A 68 17.57 -11.42 5.28
C ILE A 68 18.14 -10.06 4.91
N GLY A 69 17.52 -9.39 3.95
CA GLY A 69 17.87 -8.02 3.63
C GLY A 69 17.24 -7.53 2.33
N PRO A 70 17.78 -6.47 1.73
CA PRO A 70 17.07 -5.71 0.72
C PRO A 70 17.32 -6.17 -0.72
N ASN A 71 17.70 -7.44 -0.93
CA ASN A 71 17.67 -8.06 -2.26
C ASN A 71 16.24 -7.99 -2.82
N PHE A 72 16.07 -7.67 -4.10
CA PHE A 72 14.74 -7.64 -4.72
C PHE A 72 14.80 -7.95 -6.21
N LYS A 73 13.69 -8.49 -6.73
CA LYS A 73 13.47 -8.74 -8.16
C LYS A 73 12.37 -7.80 -8.63
N THR A 74 12.49 -7.26 -9.84
CA THR A 74 11.41 -6.48 -10.46
C THR A 74 11.50 -6.42 -11.98
N THR A 75 10.56 -5.71 -12.60
CA THR A 75 10.53 -5.41 -14.03
C THR A 75 10.64 -3.91 -14.26
N TYR A 76 11.25 -3.52 -15.37
CA TYR A 76 11.32 -2.12 -15.78
C TYR A 76 11.05 -1.99 -17.28
N GLY A 77 10.75 -0.77 -17.74
CA GLY A 77 10.49 -0.46 -19.14
C GLY A 77 11.20 0.83 -19.55
N ASP A 78 11.01 1.24 -20.81
CA ASP A 78 11.65 2.45 -21.37
C ASP A 78 11.22 3.73 -20.61
N SER A 79 10.04 3.72 -19.99
CA SER A 79 9.57 4.82 -19.13
C SER A 79 10.34 4.92 -17.81
N SER A 80 11.02 3.86 -17.37
CA SER A 80 11.67 3.79 -16.05
C SER A 80 13.09 4.33 -16.03
N TRP A 81 13.67 4.73 -17.17
CA TRP A 81 15.04 5.22 -17.20
C TRP A 81 15.25 6.38 -18.17
N HIS A 82 16.27 7.21 -17.91
CA HIS A 82 16.67 8.31 -18.77
C HIS A 82 18.18 8.41 -18.82
N ARG A 83 18.71 8.68 -20.01
CA ARG A 83 20.16 8.86 -20.23
C ARG A 83 20.59 10.21 -19.66
N ILE A 84 21.72 10.25 -18.96
CA ILE A 84 22.29 11.52 -18.48
C ILE A 84 23.04 12.16 -19.65
N ASN A 85 22.50 13.25 -20.20
CA ASN A 85 23.11 13.99 -21.31
C ASN A 85 23.61 13.06 -22.44
N LYS A 86 24.76 13.36 -23.02
CA LYS A 86 25.47 12.51 -23.99
C LYS A 86 26.58 11.72 -23.29
N THR A 87 26.24 11.00 -22.22
CA THR A 87 27.19 10.14 -21.47
C THR A 87 26.83 8.67 -21.62
N ASP A 88 27.72 7.75 -21.26
CA ASP A 88 27.38 6.31 -21.20
C ASP A 88 26.75 5.91 -19.84
N VAL A 89 26.01 6.82 -19.23
CA VAL A 89 25.32 6.59 -17.97
C VAL A 89 23.86 7.04 -18.05
N ALA A 90 23.00 6.31 -17.36
CA ALA A 90 21.59 6.57 -17.22
C ALA A 90 21.18 6.52 -15.74
N ILE A 91 20.02 7.10 -15.45
CA ILE A 91 19.30 6.89 -14.21
C ILE A 91 18.16 5.92 -14.49
N LEU A 92 18.10 4.86 -13.69
CA LEU A 92 17.04 3.86 -13.68
C LEU A 92 16.23 3.99 -12.38
N PHE A 93 14.91 4.12 -12.50
CA PHE A 93 13.98 4.15 -11.38
C PHE A 93 13.37 2.76 -11.14
N LEU A 94 13.49 2.26 -9.91
CA LEU A 94 12.96 0.97 -9.46
C LEU A 94 12.16 1.16 -8.17
N ASN A 95 10.82 1.11 -8.27
CA ASN A 95 9.96 1.37 -7.11
C ASN A 95 10.10 0.33 -5.98
N GLN A 96 10.39 -0.93 -6.32
CA GLN A 96 10.67 -2.01 -5.36
C GLN A 96 11.98 -1.81 -4.59
N GLY A 97 12.86 -0.93 -5.08
CA GLY A 97 14.14 -0.61 -4.44
C GLY A 97 14.01 0.18 -3.14
N GLY A 98 12.84 0.79 -2.90
CA GLY A 98 12.51 1.57 -1.72
C GLY A 98 13.35 2.82 -1.53
N SER A 99 13.17 3.47 -0.37
CA SER A 99 14.00 4.60 0.02
C SER A 99 15.42 4.13 0.40
N ARG A 100 16.42 4.79 -0.17
CA ARG A 100 17.85 4.56 0.11
C ARG A 100 18.51 5.83 0.59
N ARG A 101 19.73 5.70 1.10
CA ARG A 101 20.52 6.84 1.57
C ARG A 101 20.80 7.81 0.43
N ASN A 102 20.71 9.11 0.70
CA ASN A 102 21.05 10.12 -0.28
C ASN A 102 22.55 10.08 -0.60
N MET A 103 22.90 9.70 -1.84
CA MET A 103 24.29 9.67 -2.30
C MET A 103 24.67 10.92 -3.12
N LEU A 104 23.70 11.76 -3.50
CA LEU A 104 23.91 12.94 -4.38
C LEU A 104 24.93 13.91 -3.78
N LYS A 105 24.92 14.08 -2.45
CA LYS A 105 25.86 14.95 -1.71
C LYS A 105 27.34 14.57 -1.87
N PHE A 106 27.63 13.37 -2.35
CA PHE A 106 29.00 12.88 -2.60
C PHE A 106 29.45 13.00 -4.05
N PHE A 107 28.57 13.44 -4.96
CA PHE A 107 28.97 13.81 -6.32
C PHE A 107 29.45 15.26 -6.35
N PRO A 108 30.43 15.57 -7.23
CA PRO A 108 30.95 16.92 -7.36
C PRO A 108 29.95 17.85 -8.08
N GLU A 109 29.89 19.12 -7.69
CA GLU A 109 29.03 20.13 -8.35
C GLU A 109 29.51 20.46 -9.77
N ASN A 110 30.82 20.56 -9.93
CA ASN A 110 31.47 20.83 -11.19
C ASN A 110 32.33 19.64 -11.57
N LYS A 111 32.48 19.38 -12.87
CA LYS A 111 33.47 18.41 -13.36
C LYS A 111 34.85 18.90 -12.87
N PRO A 112 35.52 18.19 -11.93
CA PRO A 112 36.81 18.64 -11.42
C PRO A 112 37.85 18.87 -12.52
N ASN A 113 38.58 19.99 -12.47
CA ASN A 113 39.64 20.29 -13.44
C ASN A 113 40.71 19.19 -13.43
N SER A 114 41.39 19.02 -14.57
CA SER A 114 42.45 18.03 -14.83
C SER A 114 43.22 17.65 -13.57
N PHE A 115 42.99 16.44 -13.05
CA PHE A 115 43.68 15.96 -11.87
C PHE A 115 45.11 15.55 -12.26
N PHE A 116 46.11 16.01 -11.51
CA PHE A 116 47.30 15.20 -11.32
C PHE A 116 46.85 13.83 -10.80
N ALA A 117 47.47 12.75 -11.24
CA ALA A 117 47.02 11.39 -10.96
C ALA A 117 46.59 11.18 -9.49
N SER A 118 45.31 10.89 -9.27
CA SER A 118 44.74 10.69 -7.93
C SER A 118 44.59 9.20 -7.62
N LYS A 119 44.72 8.82 -6.35
CA LYS A 119 44.34 7.48 -5.89
C LYS A 119 42.81 7.37 -5.92
N GLY A 120 42.29 6.33 -6.56
CA GLY A 120 40.88 5.96 -6.52
C GLY A 120 40.69 4.57 -5.91
N ASP A 121 39.52 4.32 -5.35
CA ASP A 121 39.09 2.99 -4.94
C ASP A 121 37.81 2.63 -5.71
N ILE A 122 37.88 1.57 -6.51
CA ILE A 122 36.72 0.97 -7.17
C ILE A 122 36.08 0.00 -6.20
N ILE A 123 34.78 0.18 -5.96
CA ILE A 123 34.02 -0.66 -5.04
C ILE A 123 33.08 -1.50 -5.88
N HIS A 124 33.36 -2.80 -5.95
CA HIS A 124 32.62 -3.75 -6.76
C HIS A 124 31.87 -4.72 -5.84
N ARG A 125 30.61 -5.02 -6.17
CA ARG A 125 29.87 -6.13 -5.57
C ARG A 125 29.69 -7.23 -6.60
N ASN A 126 30.05 -8.46 -6.26
CA ASN A 126 29.86 -9.60 -7.14
C ASN A 126 28.43 -10.18 -7.05
N ASN A 127 28.17 -11.29 -7.75
CA ASN A 127 26.87 -11.96 -7.79
C ASN A 127 26.47 -12.70 -6.51
N THR A 128 27.40 -12.93 -5.56
CA THR A 128 27.08 -13.49 -4.23
C THR A 128 26.81 -12.39 -3.21
N GLY A 129 26.95 -11.13 -3.60
CA GLY A 129 26.82 -9.99 -2.70
C GLY A 129 28.10 -9.68 -1.92
N GLU A 130 29.25 -10.27 -2.24
CA GLU A 130 30.53 -9.92 -1.61
C GLU A 130 31.09 -8.62 -2.18
N ILE A 131 31.67 -7.78 -1.32
CA ILE A 131 32.34 -6.54 -1.69
C ILE A 131 33.82 -6.79 -1.96
N ILE A 132 34.28 -6.36 -3.13
CA ILE A 132 35.68 -6.39 -3.55
C ILE A 132 36.12 -4.95 -3.84
N LYS A 133 37.25 -4.55 -3.26
CA LYS A 133 37.85 -3.22 -3.45
C LYS A 133 39.08 -3.32 -4.34
N TYR A 134 39.17 -2.45 -5.33
CA TYR A 134 40.33 -2.33 -6.20
C TYR A 134 40.93 -0.93 -6.12
N VAL A 135 42.23 -0.84 -5.82
CA VAL A 135 42.94 0.44 -5.84
C VAL A 135 43.29 0.81 -7.28
N SER A 136 42.97 2.03 -7.69
CA SER A 136 43.20 2.58 -9.02
C SER A 136 43.98 3.90 -8.98
N ARG A 137 44.61 4.25 -10.10
CA ARG A 137 45.15 5.57 -10.39
C ARG A 137 44.24 6.22 -11.43
N CYS A 138 43.59 7.29 -11.02
CA CYS A 138 42.65 8.02 -11.84
C CYS A 138 43.37 9.22 -12.48
N THR A 139 43.33 9.32 -13.80
CA THR A 139 43.89 10.42 -14.58
C THR A 139 42.86 10.98 -15.53
N THR A 140 42.93 12.27 -15.84
CA THR A 140 42.02 12.86 -16.83
C THR A 140 42.38 12.43 -18.25
N THR A 141 41.38 12.03 -19.05
CA THR A 141 41.51 11.82 -20.52
C THR A 141 40.21 12.25 -21.20
N SER A 142 40.15 12.22 -22.53
CA SER A 142 38.91 12.13 -23.33
C SER A 142 38.71 10.71 -23.90
N PHE A 143 37.47 10.20 -23.92
CA PHE A 143 37.17 8.82 -24.38
C PHE A 143 36.12 8.83 -25.49
N GLN A 144 36.44 8.13 -26.58
CA GLN A 144 35.53 7.94 -27.70
C GLN A 144 34.91 6.52 -27.64
N PRO A 145 33.57 6.37 -27.59
CA PRO A 145 32.92 5.07 -27.54
C PRO A 145 33.01 4.34 -28.88
N CYS A 146 33.09 3.01 -28.87
CA CYS A 146 33.11 2.21 -30.10
C CYS A 146 31.77 2.16 -30.86
N ASN A 147 30.65 2.56 -30.24
CA ASN A 147 29.30 2.29 -30.78
C ASN A 147 28.52 3.52 -31.27
N ASP A 148 29.01 4.74 -31.06
CA ASP A 148 28.41 5.99 -31.56
C ASP A 148 29.42 6.68 -32.47
N ALA A 149 29.37 6.37 -33.78
CA ALA A 149 30.32 6.87 -34.79
C ALA A 149 30.21 8.38 -35.08
N ALA A 150 29.55 9.19 -34.23
CA ALA A 150 29.19 10.57 -34.54
C ALA A 150 29.54 11.63 -33.48
N GLN A 151 29.99 11.31 -32.25
CA GLN A 151 30.43 12.33 -31.28
C GLN A 151 31.19 11.75 -30.06
N ASP A 152 32.24 12.45 -29.61
CA ASP A 152 33.01 12.12 -28.40
C ASP A 152 32.16 12.23 -27.12
N TYR A 153 32.34 11.30 -26.16
CA TYR A 153 31.82 11.48 -24.80
C TYR A 153 32.90 12.08 -23.90
N ASP A 154 32.53 13.06 -23.05
CA ASP A 154 33.41 13.58 -22.01
C ASP A 154 33.48 12.57 -20.83
N ALA A 155 34.54 11.75 -20.76
CA ALA A 155 34.73 10.69 -19.76
C ALA A 155 36.20 10.56 -19.32
N PHE A 156 36.47 10.06 -18.10
CA PHE A 156 37.84 9.82 -17.58
C PHE A 156 38.38 8.44 -17.98
N GLN A 157 39.71 8.32 -18.17
CA GLN A 157 40.39 7.04 -18.34
C GLN A 157 41.07 6.68 -17.04
N VAL A 158 40.82 5.45 -16.63
CA VAL A 158 41.22 4.96 -15.33
C VAL A 158 42.16 3.79 -15.53
N TYR A 159 43.32 3.91 -14.91
CA TYR A 159 44.28 2.83 -14.87
C TYR A 159 44.12 2.17 -13.50
N LEU A 160 43.54 0.98 -13.45
CA LEU A 160 43.74 0.09 -12.30
C LEU A 160 45.26 -0.02 -12.11
N THR A 161 45.76 0.34 -10.93
CA THR A 161 47.22 0.39 -10.78
C THR A 161 47.81 -0.98 -10.61
N HIS A 162 49.03 -1.16 -11.13
CA HIS A 162 49.88 -2.31 -10.88
C HIS A 162 50.05 -2.71 -9.40
N MET A 163 49.74 -1.82 -8.43
CA MET A 163 49.84 -2.16 -7.00
C MET A 163 48.72 -3.09 -6.48
N SER A 164 47.66 -3.35 -7.25
CA SER A 164 46.57 -4.27 -6.87
C SER A 164 46.53 -5.58 -7.66
N ASN A 165 47.40 -5.77 -8.68
CA ASN A 165 47.33 -6.89 -9.65
C ASN A 165 45.91 -7.12 -10.24
N ALA A 166 45.04 -6.11 -10.20
CA ALA A 166 43.65 -6.21 -10.62
C ALA A 166 43.49 -5.76 -12.07
N ASN A 167 42.89 -6.63 -12.88
CA ASN A 167 42.53 -6.34 -14.27
C ASN A 167 41.06 -5.95 -14.36
N THR A 168 40.72 -5.17 -15.38
CA THR A 168 39.32 -5.01 -15.78
C THR A 168 38.80 -6.35 -16.31
N PHE A 169 37.53 -6.64 -16.05
CA PHE A 169 36.87 -7.88 -16.45
C PHE A 169 35.42 -7.60 -16.87
N VAL A 170 34.83 -8.54 -17.60
CA VAL A 170 33.42 -8.47 -17.98
C VAL A 170 32.57 -8.53 -16.72
N GLY A 171 31.80 -7.47 -16.45
CA GLY A 171 30.99 -7.33 -15.23
C GLY A 171 31.45 -6.23 -14.28
N LEU A 172 32.63 -5.63 -14.48
CA LEU A 172 33.12 -4.50 -13.66
C LEU A 172 32.32 -3.20 -13.89
N CYS A 173 31.59 -3.08 -15.01
CA CYS A 173 30.75 -1.92 -15.32
C CYS A 173 29.77 -1.57 -14.20
N GLY A 174 29.51 -0.27 -14.05
CA GLY A 174 28.64 0.29 -13.02
C GLY A 174 29.27 0.40 -11.63
N SER A 175 30.45 -0.19 -11.40
CA SER A 175 31.13 -0.09 -10.10
C SER A 175 31.51 1.37 -9.82
N PRO A 176 31.08 1.96 -8.69
CA PRO A 176 31.43 3.32 -8.31
C PRO A 176 32.91 3.43 -7.97
N VAL A 177 33.48 4.59 -8.27
CA VAL A 177 34.87 4.89 -7.95
C VAL A 177 34.93 6.11 -7.04
N MET A 178 35.45 5.87 -5.85
CA MET A 178 35.75 6.91 -4.87
C MET A 178 37.10 7.52 -5.21
N ILE A 179 37.15 8.85 -5.38
CA ILE A 179 38.42 9.57 -5.50
C ILE A 179 38.87 9.95 -4.09
N ASN A 180 40.07 9.52 -3.73
CA ASN A 180 40.66 9.82 -2.43
C ASN A 180 41.24 11.23 -2.40
N GLY A 181 41.15 11.88 -1.24
CA GLY A 181 41.69 13.22 -1.00
C GLY A 181 41.31 13.73 0.39
N SER A 182 41.62 14.99 0.68
CA SER A 182 41.19 15.67 1.91
C SER A 182 39.66 15.79 2.02
N SER A 183 38.98 15.80 0.87
CA SER A 183 37.53 15.68 0.76
C SER A 183 37.22 14.59 -0.26
N PRO A 184 36.92 13.36 0.18
CA PRO A 184 36.64 12.23 -0.71
C PRO A 184 35.29 12.44 -1.41
N PHE A 185 35.19 12.00 -2.67
CA PHE A 185 33.96 12.13 -3.47
C PHE A 185 33.81 10.98 -4.48
N ILE A 186 32.60 10.81 -5.02
CA ILE A 186 32.31 9.82 -6.07
C ILE A 186 32.74 10.43 -7.42
N GLY A 187 33.78 9.87 -8.03
CA GLY A 187 34.31 10.34 -9.32
C GLY A 187 33.47 9.93 -10.52
N GLY A 188 32.64 8.89 -10.36
CA GLY A 188 31.80 8.34 -11.41
C GLY A 188 31.63 6.82 -11.25
N ILE A 189 31.18 6.16 -12.33
CA ILE A 189 31.09 4.70 -12.42
C ILE A 189 31.92 4.17 -13.58
N HIS A 190 32.47 2.96 -13.42
CA HIS A 190 33.17 2.25 -14.48
C HIS A 190 32.22 1.95 -15.67
N ILE A 191 32.63 2.22 -16.90
CA ILE A 191 31.80 2.02 -18.11
C ILE A 191 32.45 1.15 -19.19
N ALA A 192 33.77 1.09 -19.25
CA ALA A 192 34.49 0.32 -20.26
C ALA A 192 35.90 -0.05 -19.78
N GLY A 193 36.51 -1.06 -20.39
CA GLY A 193 37.88 -1.47 -20.12
C GLY A 193 38.35 -2.52 -21.12
N ILE A 194 39.65 -2.86 -21.08
CA ILE A 194 40.22 -3.95 -21.87
C ILE A 194 40.41 -5.13 -20.93
N THR A 195 39.60 -6.17 -21.11
CA THR A 195 39.62 -7.40 -20.31
C THR A 195 41.04 -7.94 -20.14
N ASP A 196 41.35 -8.42 -18.94
CA ASP A 196 42.67 -8.95 -18.55
C ASP A 196 43.81 -7.91 -18.61
N THR A 197 43.45 -6.62 -18.64
CA THR A 197 44.41 -5.52 -18.47
C THR A 197 43.94 -4.56 -17.37
N PRO A 198 44.86 -3.80 -16.76
CA PRO A 198 44.51 -2.75 -15.80
C PRO A 198 43.75 -1.56 -16.41
N LYS A 199 43.49 -1.51 -17.72
CA LYS A 199 42.97 -0.31 -18.38
C LYS A 199 41.44 -0.28 -18.36
N GLY A 200 40.88 0.71 -17.69
CA GLY A 200 39.44 0.99 -17.62
C GLY A 200 39.09 2.45 -17.94
N VAL A 201 37.80 2.75 -17.93
CA VAL A 201 37.23 4.07 -18.21
C VAL A 201 36.08 4.30 -17.23
N ILE A 202 36.04 5.49 -16.66
CA ILE A 202 34.97 5.93 -15.75
C ILE A 202 34.23 7.09 -16.40
N GLN A 203 32.91 7.02 -16.40
CA GLN A 203 32.09 8.15 -16.79
C GLN A 203 32.01 9.17 -15.66
N ARG A 204 32.41 10.40 -15.95
CA ARG A 204 32.27 11.54 -15.04
C ARG A 204 30.85 12.05 -15.06
N ILE A 205 30.34 12.41 -13.90
CA ILE A 205 28.99 12.96 -13.76
C ILE A 205 28.98 13.93 -12.59
N THR A 206 28.33 15.09 -12.77
CA THR A 206 28.12 16.04 -11.69
C THR A 206 26.78 15.79 -10.98
N ARG A 207 26.64 16.38 -9.80
CA ARG A 207 25.36 16.37 -9.07
C ARG A 207 24.23 16.99 -9.91
N GLY A 208 24.46 18.15 -10.51
CA GLY A 208 23.46 18.84 -11.32
C GLY A 208 22.96 18.00 -12.50
N GLU A 209 23.85 17.30 -13.21
CA GLU A 209 23.46 16.41 -14.32
C GLU A 209 22.55 15.25 -13.85
N ILE A 210 22.79 14.74 -12.65
CA ILE A 210 21.97 13.70 -12.03
C ILE A 210 20.61 14.25 -11.62
N GLU A 211 20.57 15.38 -10.91
CA GLU A 211 19.34 16.00 -10.41
C GLU A 211 18.39 16.40 -11.55
N GLU A 212 18.93 16.98 -12.63
CA GLU A 212 18.17 17.35 -13.82
C GLU A 212 17.56 16.12 -14.50
N THR A 213 18.32 15.03 -14.59
CA THR A 213 17.82 13.75 -15.12
C THR A 213 16.74 13.13 -14.24
N ILE A 214 16.88 13.21 -12.91
CA ILE A 214 15.84 12.75 -11.96
C ILE A 214 14.57 13.58 -12.13
N ALA A 215 14.67 14.90 -12.33
CA ALA A 215 13.51 15.76 -12.55
C ALA A 215 12.72 15.34 -13.81
N ILE A 216 13.42 15.08 -14.92
CA ILE A 216 12.81 14.56 -16.16
C ILE A 216 12.09 13.23 -15.91
N LEU A 217 12.68 12.33 -15.11
CA LEU A 217 12.04 11.07 -14.77
C LEU A 217 10.78 11.27 -13.92
N LYS A 218 10.80 12.17 -12.93
CA LYS A 218 9.65 12.45 -12.04
C LYS A 218 8.42 13.00 -12.78
N GLU A 219 8.61 13.67 -13.91
CA GLU A 219 7.50 14.11 -14.78
C GLU A 219 6.76 12.92 -15.42
N ARG A 220 7.40 11.75 -15.52
CA ARG A 220 6.76 10.53 -16.04
C ARG A 220 5.79 9.97 -14.99
N LYS A 221 4.60 9.55 -15.45
CA LYS A 221 3.49 9.07 -14.60
C LYS A 221 3.82 7.85 -13.72
N VAL A 222 4.91 7.17 -14.04
CA VAL A 222 5.28 5.84 -13.55
C VAL A 222 6.38 5.92 -12.48
N VAL A 223 7.03 7.07 -12.41
CA VAL A 223 8.07 7.40 -11.45
C VAL A 223 7.41 8.19 -10.34
N ASN A 224 7.30 7.59 -9.16
CA ASN A 224 6.76 8.28 -8.00
C ASN A 224 7.94 8.74 -7.15
N PRO A 225 8.06 10.05 -6.85
CA PRO A 225 9.12 10.53 -5.98
C PRO A 225 8.95 9.90 -4.62
N LEU A 226 9.99 9.20 -4.15
CA LEU A 226 10.10 8.75 -2.78
C LEU A 226 10.86 9.81 -1.97
N ASN A 227 10.56 9.96 -0.69
CA ASN A 227 11.39 10.75 0.21
C ASN A 227 12.63 9.96 0.62
N THR A 228 13.71 10.70 0.87
CA THR A 228 15.03 10.11 1.08
C THR A 228 15.20 9.62 2.50
N LEU A 229 15.82 8.44 2.63
CA LEU A 229 16.15 7.88 3.92
C LEU A 229 17.48 8.47 4.41
N GLU A 230 17.46 9.26 5.47
CA GLU A 230 18.68 9.62 6.19
C GLU A 230 18.97 8.58 7.29
N GLU A 231 19.93 8.86 8.17
CA GLU A 231 20.29 7.96 9.26
C GLU A 231 19.08 7.66 10.16
N ILE A 232 18.74 6.37 10.27
CA ILE A 232 17.63 5.91 11.11
C ILE A 232 18.11 5.89 12.56
N SER A 233 17.51 6.74 13.40
CA SER A 233 17.62 6.62 14.86
C SER A 233 16.29 6.22 15.45
N LEU A 234 16.19 4.96 15.87
CA LEU A 234 15.03 4.41 16.58
C LEU A 234 15.23 4.41 18.10
N GLN A 235 16.40 4.84 18.59
CA GLN A 235 16.70 4.95 20.01
C GLN A 235 16.15 6.26 20.57
N SER A 236 15.46 6.19 21.70
CA SER A 236 14.92 7.38 22.38
C SER A 236 14.65 7.09 23.85
N GLY A 237 15.21 7.89 24.75
CA GLY A 237 15.10 7.68 26.20
C GLY A 237 15.62 6.29 26.59
N ASP A 238 14.80 5.52 27.33
CA ASP A 238 15.14 4.17 27.80
C ASP A 238 15.00 3.07 26.73
N LEU A 239 14.58 3.42 25.50
CA LEU A 239 14.43 2.49 24.39
C LEU A 239 15.81 2.14 23.81
N THR A 240 16.25 0.90 24.02
CA THR A 240 17.46 0.35 23.40
C THR A 240 17.11 -0.64 22.30
N ILE A 241 17.95 -0.68 21.25
CA ILE A 241 17.78 -1.52 20.07
C ILE A 241 18.99 -2.45 19.93
N SER A 242 18.74 -3.76 19.95
CA SER A 242 19.73 -4.80 19.64
C SER A 242 19.81 -5.02 18.13
N THR A 243 21.01 -5.12 17.58
CA THR A 243 21.22 -5.42 16.15
C THR A 243 20.91 -6.87 15.80
N GLU A 244 20.90 -7.78 16.79
CA GLU A 244 20.57 -9.20 16.59
C GLU A 244 19.09 -9.46 16.89
N PRO A 245 18.39 -10.26 16.06
CA PRO A 245 17.04 -10.73 16.36
C PRO A 245 16.96 -11.48 17.68
N SER A 246 15.93 -11.21 18.47
CA SER A 246 15.58 -12.02 19.63
C SER A 246 15.31 -13.48 19.22
N TYR A 247 15.55 -14.44 20.13
CA TYR A 247 15.21 -15.85 19.91
C TYR A 247 13.70 -16.08 19.65
N LYS A 248 12.84 -15.13 20.07
CA LYS A 248 11.38 -15.15 19.78
C LYS A 248 11.00 -14.46 18.47
N SER A 249 11.97 -13.87 17.77
CA SER A 249 11.70 -13.15 16.53
C SER A 249 11.05 -14.08 15.50
N PRO A 250 9.98 -13.63 14.81
CA PRO A 250 9.40 -14.36 13.70
C PRO A 250 10.38 -14.49 12.51
N LEU A 251 11.44 -13.67 12.45
CA LEU A 251 12.49 -13.76 11.44
C LEU A 251 13.24 -15.11 11.48
N ASN A 252 13.35 -15.72 12.67
CA ASN A 252 14.00 -17.03 12.85
C ASN A 252 13.23 -18.21 12.21
N TYR A 253 12.03 -17.94 11.67
CA TYR A 253 11.14 -18.95 11.09
C TYR A 253 10.77 -18.64 9.64
N LEU A 254 11.49 -17.72 8.99
CA LEU A 254 11.39 -17.52 7.56
C LEU A 254 12.04 -18.68 6.81
N ASP A 255 11.41 -19.12 5.72
CA ASP A 255 11.95 -20.18 4.87
C ASP A 255 13.15 -19.65 4.05
N ASP A 256 14.02 -20.54 3.55
CA ASP A 256 15.22 -20.20 2.76
C ASP A 256 14.95 -19.50 1.41
N GLU A 257 13.71 -19.06 1.14
CA GLU A 257 13.36 -18.28 -0.04
C GLU A 257 13.73 -16.80 0.13
N VAL A 258 14.00 -16.11 -0.99
CA VAL A 258 14.39 -14.70 -1.00
C VAL A 258 13.26 -13.83 -0.43
N ASN A 259 13.45 -13.34 0.79
CA ASN A 259 12.50 -12.51 1.51
C ASN A 259 13.02 -11.06 1.54
N THR A 260 12.38 -10.15 0.79
CA THR A 260 12.81 -8.74 0.73
C THR A 260 12.31 -7.97 1.94
N LEU A 261 13.20 -7.64 2.89
CA LEU A 261 12.92 -6.73 4.01
C LEU A 261 14.20 -6.07 4.54
N ASN A 262 14.07 -4.91 5.17
CA ASN A 262 15.15 -4.29 5.95
C ASN A 262 14.89 -4.51 7.44
N TYR A 263 15.87 -5.05 8.14
CA TYR A 263 15.81 -5.27 9.59
C TYR A 263 16.62 -4.20 10.33
N TYR A 264 16.02 -3.59 11.35
CA TYR A 264 16.62 -2.47 12.11
C TYR A 264 16.85 -2.79 13.59
N GLY A 265 16.59 -4.02 14.01
CA GLY A 265 16.88 -4.49 15.36
C GLY A 265 15.65 -4.76 16.22
N THR A 266 15.88 -5.39 17.36
CA THR A 266 14.86 -5.71 18.38
C THR A 266 14.91 -4.70 19.51
N HIS A 267 13.75 -4.20 19.96
CA HIS A 267 13.69 -3.28 21.09
C HIS A 267 13.57 -3.96 22.46
N ASN A 268 13.98 -3.27 23.53
CA ASN A 268 13.88 -3.75 24.91
C ASN A 268 12.50 -3.60 25.60
N LYS A 269 11.50 -2.96 24.97
CA LYS A 269 10.16 -2.83 25.57
C LYS A 269 9.45 -4.18 25.74
N GLN A 270 8.65 -4.28 26.81
CA GLN A 270 7.83 -5.47 27.07
C GLN A 270 6.85 -5.75 25.92
N LEU A 271 6.87 -7.00 25.44
CA LEU A 271 5.94 -7.48 24.42
C LEU A 271 4.53 -7.64 25.00
N ARG A 272 3.52 -7.42 24.15
CA ARG A 272 2.11 -7.57 24.54
C ARG A 272 1.71 -9.03 24.54
N GLU A 273 1.05 -9.48 25.60
CA GLU A 273 0.29 -10.73 25.59
C GLU A 273 -1.09 -10.52 24.98
N PHE A 274 -1.54 -11.44 24.14
CA PHE A 274 -2.84 -11.36 23.47
C PHE A 274 -3.82 -12.35 24.10
N ARG A 275 -4.97 -11.84 24.53
CA ARG A 275 -6.11 -12.62 25.02
C ARG A 275 -7.35 -12.21 24.25
N SER A 276 -8.22 -13.17 23.97
CA SER A 276 -9.47 -12.92 23.25
C SER A 276 -10.58 -12.54 24.23
N GLU A 277 -11.30 -11.48 23.91
CA GLU A 277 -12.53 -11.05 24.56
C GLU A 277 -13.76 -11.66 23.87
N VAL A 278 -13.59 -12.55 22.89
CA VAL A 278 -14.71 -13.21 22.20
C VAL A 278 -15.39 -14.22 23.13
N VAL A 279 -16.69 -14.00 23.38
CA VAL A 279 -17.51 -14.80 24.29
C VAL A 279 -18.75 -15.37 23.57
N SER A 280 -19.30 -16.45 24.11
CA SER A 280 -20.62 -16.95 23.69
C SER A 280 -21.72 -16.00 24.15
N SER A 281 -22.70 -15.78 23.28
CA SER A 281 -23.94 -15.09 23.65
C SER A 281 -24.70 -15.83 24.76
N LYS A 282 -25.52 -15.12 25.54
CA LYS A 282 -26.39 -15.75 26.56
C LYS A 282 -27.39 -16.68 25.88
N ILE A 283 -27.95 -16.22 24.76
CA ILE A 283 -29.03 -16.88 24.02
C ILE A 283 -28.57 -17.99 23.08
N ALA A 284 -27.29 -18.36 23.07
CA ALA A 284 -26.72 -19.25 22.04
C ALA A 284 -27.35 -20.66 22.03
N GLU A 285 -27.69 -21.21 23.20
CA GLU A 285 -28.36 -22.53 23.31
C GLU A 285 -29.81 -22.48 22.82
N SER A 286 -30.55 -21.44 23.20
CA SER A 286 -31.91 -21.20 22.72
C SER A 286 -31.95 -20.96 21.21
N VAL A 287 -30.98 -20.23 20.66
CA VAL A 287 -30.81 -20.06 19.21
C VAL A 287 -30.59 -21.40 18.53
N PHE A 288 -29.73 -22.28 19.06
CA PHE A 288 -29.56 -23.63 18.51
C PHE A 288 -30.87 -24.42 18.52
N LYS A 289 -31.63 -24.37 19.63
CA LYS A 289 -32.92 -25.06 19.77
C LYS A 289 -33.95 -24.65 18.73
N HIS A 290 -34.05 -23.35 18.40
CA HIS A 290 -35.11 -22.84 17.49
C HIS A 290 -34.68 -22.66 16.04
N PHE A 291 -33.38 -22.43 15.78
CA PHE A 291 -32.85 -22.30 14.42
C PHE A 291 -32.27 -23.63 13.89
N GLY A 292 -31.97 -24.60 14.77
CA GLY A 292 -31.38 -25.89 14.38
C GLY A 292 -29.92 -25.81 13.93
N ILE A 293 -29.25 -24.66 14.13
CA ILE A 293 -27.89 -24.42 13.62
C ILE A 293 -26.91 -24.27 14.79
N SER A 294 -25.93 -25.17 14.86
CA SER A 294 -24.90 -25.15 15.91
C SER A 294 -23.99 -23.93 15.79
N LYS A 295 -23.35 -23.58 16.91
CA LYS A 295 -22.36 -22.49 16.96
C LYS A 295 -21.16 -22.80 16.07
N THR A 296 -20.90 -21.94 15.08
CA THR A 296 -19.80 -22.13 14.11
C THR A 296 -18.60 -21.19 14.31
N HIS A 297 -18.73 -20.18 15.17
CA HIS A 297 -17.70 -19.16 15.41
C HIS A 297 -17.30 -19.06 16.88
N GLY A 298 -16.05 -18.70 17.17
CA GLY A 298 -15.53 -18.52 18.52
C GLY A 298 -14.27 -17.64 18.56
N PRO A 299 -13.56 -17.62 19.69
CA PRO A 299 -12.32 -16.85 19.82
C PRO A 299 -11.27 -17.32 18.78
N PRO A 300 -10.41 -16.42 18.28
CA PRO A 300 -9.30 -16.81 17.41
C PRO A 300 -8.40 -17.83 18.11
N LYS A 301 -8.03 -18.89 17.39
CA LYS A 301 -7.05 -19.87 17.87
C LYS A 301 -5.63 -19.30 17.83
N ASN A 302 -4.69 -19.87 18.56
CA ASN A 302 -3.25 -19.61 18.39
C ASN A 302 -2.77 -18.15 18.61
N MET A 303 -3.52 -17.29 19.35
CA MET A 303 -3.09 -15.91 19.59
C MET A 303 -1.77 -15.78 20.36
N ASN A 304 -1.35 -16.81 21.11
CA ASN A 304 -0.07 -16.85 21.82
C ASN A 304 1.02 -17.66 21.08
N SER A 305 0.79 -18.02 19.82
CA SER A 305 1.75 -18.74 18.97
C SER A 305 2.56 -17.79 18.10
N TYR A 306 3.73 -18.24 17.63
CA TYR A 306 4.50 -17.53 16.60
C TYR A 306 3.85 -17.59 15.21
N LYS A 307 2.93 -18.54 14.97
CA LYS A 307 2.33 -18.82 13.65
C LYS A 307 1.70 -17.59 12.98
N PRO A 308 0.84 -16.78 13.64
CA PRO A 308 0.25 -15.60 13.00
C PRO A 308 1.31 -14.59 12.50
N TRP A 309 2.37 -14.42 13.29
CA TRP A 309 3.48 -13.51 12.96
C TRP A 309 4.27 -14.03 11.77
N ARG A 310 4.60 -15.33 11.74
CA ARG A 310 5.27 -15.95 10.59
C ARG A 310 4.45 -15.85 9.30
N GLU A 311 3.15 -16.19 9.35
CA GLU A 311 2.27 -16.11 8.18
C GLU A 311 2.17 -14.69 7.61
N GLN A 312 2.11 -13.68 8.49
CA GLN A 312 2.10 -12.28 8.06
C GLN A 312 3.46 -11.89 7.46
N LEU A 313 4.57 -12.30 8.08
CA LEU A 313 5.90 -11.95 7.62
C LEU A 313 6.21 -12.55 6.23
N LEU A 314 5.84 -13.81 5.98
CA LEU A 314 5.90 -14.43 4.64
C LEU A 314 5.09 -13.66 3.60
N SER A 315 3.95 -13.08 4.00
CA SER A 315 3.15 -12.25 3.11
C SER A 315 3.83 -10.91 2.79
N LEU A 316 4.45 -10.27 3.79
CA LEU A 316 5.09 -8.95 3.66
C LEU A 316 6.39 -8.99 2.84
N THR A 317 7.04 -10.14 2.81
CA THR A 317 8.36 -10.34 2.20
C THR A 317 8.28 -10.88 0.77
N ASN A 318 7.14 -11.48 0.39
CA ASN A 318 6.87 -11.97 -0.96
C ASN A 318 6.15 -10.91 -1.81
N LEU A 319 6.87 -9.85 -2.14
CA LEU A 319 6.36 -8.72 -2.92
C LEU A 319 6.10 -9.12 -4.39
N LYS A 320 4.96 -8.68 -4.93
CA LYS A 320 4.53 -9.00 -6.30
C LYS A 320 5.13 -8.02 -7.30
N ASN A 321 5.49 -8.52 -8.47
CA ASN A 321 6.05 -7.71 -9.55
C ASN A 321 5.05 -7.58 -10.67
N LEU A 322 4.81 -6.34 -11.08
CA LEU A 322 3.81 -6.01 -12.09
C LEU A 322 4.51 -5.38 -13.29
N HIS A 323 4.09 -5.82 -14.47
CA HIS A 323 4.62 -5.32 -15.73
C HIS A 323 4.27 -3.83 -15.91
N VAL A 324 5.30 -2.99 -15.99
CA VAL A 324 5.15 -1.52 -15.92
C VAL A 324 4.25 -0.95 -17.02
N ASP A 325 4.35 -1.43 -18.27
CA ASP A 325 3.55 -0.87 -19.36
C ASP A 325 2.03 -1.06 -19.18
N TYR A 326 1.59 -2.22 -18.69
CA TYR A 326 0.18 -2.44 -18.42
C TYR A 326 -0.29 -1.66 -17.19
N LEU A 327 0.57 -1.46 -16.19
CA LEU A 327 0.29 -0.56 -15.06
C LEU A 327 0.08 0.88 -15.54
N ASN A 328 0.89 1.34 -16.49
CA ASN A 328 0.79 2.69 -17.04
C ASN A 328 -0.54 2.87 -17.75
N LYS A 329 -0.90 1.93 -18.65
CA LYS A 329 -2.20 1.95 -19.33
C LYS A 329 -3.37 1.94 -18.34
N ALA A 330 -3.26 1.14 -17.27
CA ALA A 330 -4.28 1.07 -16.22
C ALA A 330 -4.45 2.41 -15.48
N TYR A 331 -3.35 3.04 -15.08
CA TYR A 331 -3.39 4.34 -14.41
C TYR A 331 -3.89 5.46 -15.33
N GLU A 332 -3.46 5.48 -16.58
CA GLU A 332 -3.90 6.47 -17.57
C GLU A 332 -5.39 6.37 -17.85
N ASP A 333 -5.93 5.16 -18.04
CA ASP A 333 -7.38 4.94 -18.16
C ASP A 333 -8.15 5.50 -16.96
N PHE A 334 -7.73 5.13 -15.75
CA PHE A 334 -8.47 5.50 -14.55
C PHE A 334 -8.40 7.00 -14.26
N SER A 335 -7.21 7.59 -14.34
CA SER A 335 -7.02 9.04 -14.20
C SER A 335 -7.81 9.81 -15.26
N THR A 336 -7.80 9.35 -16.52
CA THR A 336 -8.58 9.98 -17.61
C THR A 336 -10.08 9.95 -17.32
N LYS A 337 -10.60 8.80 -16.85
CA LYS A 337 -12.01 8.69 -16.41
C LYS A 337 -12.34 9.74 -15.35
N ILE A 338 -11.48 9.89 -14.34
CA ILE A 338 -11.70 10.80 -13.21
C ILE A 338 -11.64 12.26 -13.67
N PHE A 339 -10.52 12.70 -14.25
CA PHE A 339 -10.32 14.12 -14.57
C PHE A 339 -11.24 14.61 -15.69
N SER A 340 -11.62 13.76 -16.65
CA SER A 340 -12.64 14.13 -17.66
C SER A 340 -14.03 14.40 -17.05
N LYS A 341 -14.31 13.87 -15.86
CA LYS A 341 -15.55 14.12 -15.11
C LYS A 341 -15.38 15.24 -14.10
N LEU A 342 -14.24 15.35 -13.41
CA LEU A 342 -13.98 16.44 -12.47
C LEU A 342 -13.95 17.81 -13.17
N ASN A 343 -13.42 17.89 -14.39
CA ASN A 343 -13.37 19.13 -15.18
C ASN A 343 -14.74 19.59 -15.74
N LYS A 344 -15.84 18.91 -15.41
CA LYS A 344 -17.19 19.38 -15.76
C LYS A 344 -17.66 20.42 -14.74
N GLU A 345 -18.39 21.44 -15.18
CA GLU A 345 -18.86 22.56 -14.34
C GLU A 345 -19.47 22.11 -13.01
N LYS A 346 -20.36 21.11 -13.00
CA LYS A 346 -20.97 20.60 -11.76
C LYS A 346 -19.98 20.08 -10.70
N ASN A 347 -18.79 19.67 -11.13
CA ASN A 347 -17.74 19.13 -10.26
C ASN A 347 -16.64 20.15 -10.00
N ILE A 348 -16.60 21.29 -10.71
CA ILE A 348 -15.57 22.30 -10.50
C ILE A 348 -15.66 22.94 -9.11
N ILE A 349 -16.86 22.96 -8.53
CA ILE A 349 -17.12 23.40 -7.15
C ILE A 349 -16.28 22.64 -6.10
N TRP A 350 -15.80 21.44 -6.44
CA TRP A 350 -14.90 20.71 -5.56
C TRP A 350 -13.51 21.34 -5.44
N LYS A 351 -13.06 22.13 -6.43
CA LYS A 351 -11.76 22.80 -6.33
C LYS A 351 -11.68 23.70 -5.09
N ASP A 352 -12.75 24.42 -4.78
CA ASP A 352 -12.79 25.34 -3.64
C ASP A 352 -13.04 24.61 -2.32
N LYS A 353 -13.67 23.43 -2.35
CA LYS A 353 -13.99 22.63 -1.17
C LYS A 353 -12.84 21.73 -0.71
N LEU A 354 -11.89 21.44 -1.58
CA LEU A 354 -10.77 20.57 -1.29
C LEU A 354 -9.59 21.42 -0.84
N HIS A 355 -9.31 21.41 0.45
CA HIS A 355 -8.13 22.03 1.07
C HIS A 355 -7.75 21.23 2.32
N PRO A 356 -6.49 21.27 2.78
CA PRO A 356 -6.11 20.60 4.02
C PRO A 356 -6.97 21.06 5.20
N LEU A 357 -7.36 20.11 6.05
CA LEU A 357 -8.23 20.38 7.20
C LEU A 357 -7.52 21.24 8.26
N ASP A 358 -8.28 22.07 8.98
CA ASP A 358 -7.82 22.76 10.18
C ASP A 358 -7.71 21.81 11.39
N ASN A 359 -7.01 22.25 12.43
CA ASN A 359 -6.70 21.42 13.60
C ASN A 359 -7.93 20.88 14.33
N ASP A 360 -8.98 21.70 14.49
CA ASP A 360 -10.20 21.28 15.19
C ASP A 360 -10.95 20.24 14.35
N THR A 361 -11.13 20.48 13.05
CA THR A 361 -11.78 19.52 12.13
C THR A 361 -11.01 18.21 12.01
N ILE A 362 -9.67 18.22 12.04
CA ILE A 362 -8.87 16.98 11.98
C ILE A 362 -9.24 16.03 13.11
N VAL A 363 -9.41 16.52 14.33
CA VAL A 363 -9.64 15.67 15.51
C VAL A 363 -11.11 15.47 15.79
N ALA A 364 -11.91 16.53 15.80
CA ALA A 364 -13.32 16.48 16.17
C ALA A 364 -14.24 16.09 15.01
N GLY A 365 -13.76 16.18 13.76
CA GLY A 365 -14.62 16.07 12.59
C GLY A 365 -15.43 17.35 12.38
N ASN A 366 -16.43 17.30 11.50
CA ASN A 366 -17.35 18.41 11.26
C ASN A 366 -18.80 17.89 11.20
N ASP A 367 -19.71 18.52 11.95
CA ASP A 367 -21.05 18.00 12.17
C ASP A 367 -21.87 17.96 10.88
N GLY A 368 -22.54 16.84 10.65
CA GLY A 368 -23.35 16.63 9.44
C GLY A 368 -22.53 16.51 8.15
N VAL A 369 -21.19 16.62 8.21
CA VAL A 369 -20.33 16.50 7.04
C VAL A 369 -19.89 15.06 6.85
N TYR A 370 -20.63 14.36 5.99
CA TYR A 370 -20.33 12.98 5.60
C TYR A 370 -18.87 12.79 5.15
N GLY A 371 -18.17 11.82 5.77
CA GLY A 371 -16.78 11.48 5.48
C GLY A 371 -15.73 12.23 6.31
N ILE A 372 -16.13 13.22 7.12
CA ILE A 372 -15.23 14.00 8.00
C ILE A 372 -15.64 13.75 9.47
N ASP A 373 -15.58 12.49 9.88
CA ASP A 373 -15.97 12.08 11.23
C ASP A 373 -14.86 12.32 12.27
N SER A 374 -15.25 12.47 13.54
CA SER A 374 -14.33 12.55 14.69
C SER A 374 -13.38 11.33 14.78
N ILE A 375 -12.18 11.54 15.31
CA ILE A 375 -11.25 10.43 15.56
C ILE A 375 -11.81 9.49 16.64
N ASN A 376 -11.59 8.18 16.47
CA ASN A 376 -12.01 7.21 17.47
C ASN A 376 -11.09 7.23 18.70
N LEU A 377 -11.50 7.94 19.76
CA LEU A 377 -10.76 8.09 21.02
C LEU A 377 -10.57 6.79 21.81
N LYS A 378 -11.37 5.74 21.52
CA LYS A 378 -11.28 4.41 22.16
C LYS A 378 -10.19 3.53 21.57
N THR A 379 -9.47 4.01 20.55
CA THR A 379 -8.37 3.26 19.91
C THR A 379 -7.01 3.72 20.43
N SER A 380 -5.97 2.92 20.16
CA SER A 380 -4.61 3.23 20.58
C SER A 380 -4.03 4.44 19.85
N THR A 381 -3.14 5.18 20.51
CA THR A 381 -2.24 6.19 19.96
C THR A 381 -1.15 5.61 19.04
N GLY A 382 -1.00 4.29 18.98
CA GLY A 382 0.08 3.64 18.23
C GLY A 382 1.43 3.79 18.91
N TRP A 383 2.50 3.48 18.19
CA TRP A 383 3.87 3.62 18.70
C TRP A 383 4.25 5.10 18.91
N PRO A 384 5.08 5.46 19.92
CA PRO A 384 5.68 4.61 20.96
C PRO A 384 4.83 4.47 22.23
N THR A 385 3.78 5.28 22.40
CA THR A 385 3.03 5.41 23.67
C THR A 385 2.06 4.26 23.91
N CYS A 386 1.46 3.72 22.85
CA CYS A 386 0.68 2.48 22.86
C CYS A 386 -0.47 2.44 23.88
N THR A 387 -1.15 3.57 24.11
CA THR A 387 -2.26 3.70 25.08
C THR A 387 -3.50 4.29 24.37
N LEU A 388 -4.63 4.42 25.07
CA LEU A 388 -5.83 5.05 24.52
C LEU A 388 -5.62 6.53 24.15
N LYS A 389 -6.17 6.95 23.01
CA LYS A 389 -6.15 8.35 22.56
C LYS A 389 -6.84 9.30 23.54
N SER A 390 -7.88 8.85 24.22
CA SER A 390 -8.61 9.63 25.25
C SER A 390 -7.75 10.11 26.42
N LYS A 391 -6.52 9.59 26.59
CA LYS A 391 -5.58 10.11 27.61
C LYS A 391 -4.97 11.46 27.22
N PHE A 392 -4.82 11.72 25.92
CA PHE A 392 -4.15 12.90 25.37
C PHE A 392 -5.08 13.80 24.55
N ILE A 393 -6.31 13.37 24.33
CA ILE A 393 -7.33 14.12 23.59
C ILE A 393 -8.62 14.08 24.38
N LYS A 394 -9.11 15.26 24.76
CA LYS A 394 -10.25 15.43 25.68
C LYS A 394 -11.26 16.41 25.11
N PRO A 395 -12.55 16.30 25.48
CA PRO A 395 -13.52 17.35 25.19
C PRO A 395 -13.02 18.72 25.67
N SER A 396 -13.23 19.72 24.82
CA SER A 396 -12.86 21.11 25.03
C SER A 396 -14.09 21.93 25.39
N ASP A 397 -13.91 22.96 26.24
CA ASP A 397 -14.95 23.95 26.56
C ASP A 397 -15.02 25.09 25.51
N ARG A 398 -14.08 25.14 24.55
CA ARG A 398 -14.09 26.10 23.43
C ARG A 398 -15.34 25.91 22.58
N THR A 399 -15.86 26.99 22.01
CA THR A 399 -16.88 26.96 20.95
C THR A 399 -16.18 27.04 19.59
N VAL A 400 -16.47 26.08 18.71
CA VAL A 400 -15.94 26.04 17.34
C VAL A 400 -17.11 25.89 16.38
N GLU A 401 -17.16 26.74 15.35
CA GLU A 401 -18.24 26.71 14.37
C GLU A 401 -18.27 25.37 13.63
N GLY A 402 -19.47 24.77 13.52
CA GLY A 402 -19.67 23.46 12.86
C GLY A 402 -19.29 22.24 13.69
N ILE A 403 -18.83 22.40 14.94
CA ILE A 403 -18.36 21.29 15.77
C ILE A 403 -19.04 21.30 17.14
N SER A 404 -19.94 20.34 17.38
CA SER A 404 -20.70 20.19 18.63
C SER A 404 -19.85 19.74 19.81
N VAL A 405 -18.78 18.98 19.54
CA VAL A 405 -17.87 18.48 20.57
C VAL A 405 -16.42 18.75 20.17
N PRO A 406 -15.93 19.99 20.35
CA PRO A 406 -14.53 20.33 20.11
C PRO A 406 -13.62 19.50 21.02
N LEU A 407 -12.38 19.24 20.57
CA LEU A 407 -11.42 18.42 21.30
C LEU A 407 -10.11 19.17 21.49
N ASP A 408 -9.62 19.20 22.72
CA ASP A 408 -8.27 19.66 23.05
C ASP A 408 -7.29 18.49 23.00
N VAL A 409 -6.12 18.74 22.44
CA VAL A 409 -5.06 17.76 22.20
C VAL A 409 -3.81 18.22 22.94
N ASP A 410 -3.16 17.32 23.65
CA ASP A 410 -1.90 17.61 24.34
C ASP A 410 -0.84 18.19 23.37
N GLN A 411 -0.22 19.30 23.77
CA GLN A 411 0.63 20.13 22.91
C GLN A 411 1.78 19.36 22.22
N TRP A 412 2.38 18.39 22.92
CA TRP A 412 3.49 17.61 22.36
C TRP A 412 3.13 16.87 21.06
N ILE A 413 1.84 16.54 20.86
CA ILE A 413 1.37 15.91 19.62
C ILE A 413 1.43 16.90 18.46
N TRP A 414 1.00 18.14 18.68
CA TRP A 414 1.08 19.20 17.67
C TRP A 414 2.52 19.58 17.36
N ASP A 415 3.38 19.65 18.38
CA ASP A 415 4.81 19.93 18.20
C ASP A 415 5.47 18.85 17.31
N GLU A 416 5.13 17.57 17.52
CA GLU A 416 5.63 16.46 16.69
C GLU A 416 5.04 16.47 15.27
N VAL A 417 3.77 16.86 15.11
CA VAL A 417 3.14 17.05 13.78
C VAL A 417 3.89 18.13 13.00
N GLU A 418 4.15 19.29 13.60
CA GLU A 418 4.91 20.37 12.95
C GLU A 418 6.35 19.95 12.62
N LEU A 419 7.01 19.20 13.52
CA LEU A 419 8.34 18.66 13.28
C LEU A 419 8.34 17.72 12.08
N CYS A 420 7.35 16.84 11.99
CA CYS A 420 7.17 15.94 10.87
C CYS A 420 6.94 16.70 9.56
N GLU A 421 6.08 17.72 9.53
CA GLU A 421 5.86 18.56 8.35
C GLU A 421 7.17 19.24 7.89
N LYS A 422 7.95 19.79 8.83
CA LYS A 422 9.26 20.40 8.53
C LYS A 422 10.26 19.41 7.91
N LYS A 423 10.27 18.15 8.36
CA LYS A 423 11.09 17.08 7.77
C LYS A 423 10.61 16.71 6.37
N LEU A 424 9.30 16.53 6.20
CA LEU A 424 8.71 16.19 4.90
C LEU A 424 8.96 17.27 3.84
N LEU A 425 8.91 18.54 4.22
CA LEU A 425 9.26 19.67 3.34
C LEU A 425 10.72 19.63 2.87
N LYS A 426 11.63 19.10 3.70
CA LYS A 426 13.03 18.86 3.35
C LYS A 426 13.25 17.56 2.56
N LYS A 427 12.18 16.88 2.16
CA LYS A 427 12.20 15.55 1.50
C LYS A 427 12.83 14.45 2.36
N GLU A 428 12.84 14.64 3.68
CA GLU A 428 13.29 13.65 4.65
C GLU A 428 12.12 12.72 5.02
N ARG A 429 12.44 11.46 5.31
CA ARG A 429 11.47 10.53 5.89
C ARG A 429 11.24 10.80 7.37
N ILE A 430 10.00 10.61 7.81
CA ILE A 430 9.59 10.74 9.21
C ILE A 430 9.48 9.40 9.93
N LEU A 431 9.53 8.29 9.19
CA LEU A 431 9.59 6.92 9.71
C LEU A 431 8.42 6.60 10.64
N LEU A 432 7.19 6.73 10.12
CA LEU A 432 5.99 6.35 10.87
C LEU A 432 6.06 4.86 11.25
N VAL A 433 6.18 4.59 12.55
CA VAL A 433 6.27 3.21 13.07
C VAL A 433 4.86 2.63 13.24
N HIS A 434 4.44 1.79 12.30
CA HIS A 434 3.16 1.09 12.36
C HIS A 434 3.26 -0.13 13.28
N ARG A 435 2.49 -0.14 14.37
CA ARG A 435 2.56 -1.20 15.37
C ARG A 435 1.68 -2.39 15.01
N CYS A 436 2.27 -3.56 14.79
CA CYS A 436 1.53 -4.77 14.49
C CYS A 436 0.88 -5.38 15.74
N ASN A 437 -0.38 -5.82 15.60
CA ASN A 437 -1.18 -6.42 16.64
C ASN A 437 -1.98 -7.60 16.07
N LEU A 438 -2.37 -8.55 16.93
CA LEU A 438 -3.29 -9.63 16.55
C LEU A 438 -4.74 -9.15 16.66
N LYS A 439 -5.53 -9.41 15.62
CA LYS A 439 -6.94 -9.05 15.58
C LYS A 439 -7.77 -10.02 16.41
N ASP A 440 -8.47 -9.47 17.40
CA ASP A 440 -9.44 -10.20 18.20
C ASP A 440 -10.84 -10.03 17.60
N GLU A 441 -11.38 -11.11 17.03
CA GLU A 441 -12.69 -11.13 16.39
C GLU A 441 -13.28 -12.55 16.39
N PRO A 442 -14.61 -12.73 16.35
CA PRO A 442 -15.20 -14.04 16.15
C PRO A 442 -14.73 -14.66 14.82
N THR A 443 -14.08 -15.82 14.89
CA THR A 443 -13.60 -16.58 13.73
C THR A 443 -14.29 -17.93 13.65
N LYS A 444 -14.40 -18.51 12.44
CA LYS A 444 -14.92 -19.88 12.29
C LYS A 444 -14.10 -20.83 13.17
N LEU A 445 -14.75 -21.76 13.87
CA LEU A 445 -14.07 -22.73 14.75
C LEU A 445 -13.09 -23.64 13.99
N THR A 446 -13.26 -23.76 12.68
CA THR A 446 -12.36 -24.51 11.78
C THR A 446 -11.16 -23.68 11.31
N LYS A 447 -11.12 -22.37 11.57
CA LYS A 447 -10.08 -21.46 11.08
C LYS A 447 -8.98 -21.29 12.14
N ASP A 448 -7.76 -21.66 11.78
CA ASP A 448 -6.59 -21.54 12.66
C ASP A 448 -5.85 -20.19 12.50
N LYS A 449 -6.12 -19.48 11.40
CA LYS A 449 -5.46 -18.23 11.03
C LYS A 449 -5.98 -17.03 11.84
N VAL A 450 -5.08 -16.38 12.57
CA VAL A 450 -5.30 -15.06 13.20
C VAL A 450 -4.73 -13.97 12.29
N ARG A 451 -5.48 -12.88 12.12
CA ARG A 451 -5.02 -11.75 11.30
C ARG A 451 -4.11 -10.85 12.12
N VAL A 452 -2.99 -10.43 11.52
CA VAL A 452 -2.18 -9.33 12.02
C VAL A 452 -2.69 -8.04 11.36
N PHE A 453 -2.77 -6.96 12.12
CA PHE A 453 -3.07 -5.62 11.61
C PHE A 453 -2.09 -4.62 12.20
N ALA A 454 -1.79 -3.55 11.45
CA ALA A 454 -0.78 -2.57 11.86
C ALA A 454 -1.41 -1.20 12.16
N GLY A 455 -1.35 -0.77 13.41
CA GLY A 455 -1.88 0.52 13.86
C GLY A 455 -0.90 1.67 13.63
N THR A 456 -1.36 2.72 12.95
CA THR A 456 -0.57 3.94 12.67
C THR A 456 -0.42 4.81 13.93
N PRO A 457 0.75 5.45 14.15
CA PRO A 457 0.94 6.39 15.25
C PRO A 457 0.04 7.63 15.11
N ILE A 458 -0.34 8.25 16.22
CA ILE A 458 -1.29 9.37 16.26
C ILE A 458 -0.88 10.56 15.38
N VAL A 459 0.42 10.86 15.33
CA VAL A 459 0.98 11.91 14.46
C VAL A 459 0.73 11.58 12.99
N GLY A 460 1.01 10.34 12.58
CA GLY A 460 0.71 9.86 11.23
C GLY A 460 -0.77 9.88 10.90
N LEU A 461 -1.64 9.56 11.87
CA LEU A 461 -3.09 9.67 11.71
C LEU A 461 -3.53 11.12 11.46
N ILE A 462 -3.02 12.08 12.24
CA ILE A 462 -3.33 13.51 12.09
C ILE A 462 -2.88 14.03 10.73
N LEU A 463 -1.62 13.76 10.34
CA LEU A 463 -1.06 14.19 9.05
C LEU A 463 -1.85 13.62 7.87
N VAL A 464 -2.13 12.32 7.88
CA VAL A 464 -2.91 11.67 6.83
C VAL A 464 -4.32 12.26 6.73
N ARG A 465 -4.98 12.51 7.88
CA ARG A 465 -6.31 13.14 7.88
C ARG A 465 -6.26 14.56 7.33
N LYS A 466 -5.30 15.38 7.79
CA LYS A 466 -5.11 16.78 7.36
C LYS A 466 -5.07 16.90 5.84
N TYR A 467 -4.24 16.10 5.18
CA TYR A 467 -3.95 16.29 3.76
C TYR A 467 -4.79 15.43 2.79
N PHE A 468 -5.36 14.31 3.22
CA PHE A 468 -6.00 13.36 2.30
C PHE A 468 -7.49 13.11 2.57
N LEU A 469 -8.00 13.39 3.77
CA LEU A 469 -9.40 13.11 4.12
C LEU A 469 -10.42 13.93 3.29
N PRO A 470 -10.18 15.21 2.93
CA PRO A 470 -11.05 15.94 2.01
C PRO A 470 -11.22 15.22 0.65
N ILE A 471 -10.16 14.60 0.15
CA ILE A 471 -10.20 13.84 -1.11
C ILE A 471 -10.95 12.52 -0.92
N CYS A 472 -10.86 11.88 0.24
CA CYS A 472 -11.68 10.70 0.55
C CYS A 472 -13.17 11.05 0.54
N LYS A 473 -13.56 12.21 1.08
CA LYS A 473 -14.93 12.72 0.98
C LYS A 473 -15.38 12.89 -0.47
N LEU A 474 -14.55 13.51 -1.33
CA LEU A 474 -14.84 13.60 -2.77
C LEU A 474 -15.13 12.22 -3.37
N MET A 475 -14.32 11.21 -3.02
CA MET A 475 -14.48 9.84 -3.52
C MET A 475 -15.80 9.23 -3.05
N MET A 476 -16.15 9.38 -1.78
CA MET A 476 -17.39 8.85 -1.19
C MET A 476 -18.64 9.47 -1.85
N GLU A 477 -18.66 10.79 -2.05
CA GLU A 477 -19.77 11.48 -2.72
C GLU A 477 -19.87 11.17 -4.23
N ASN A 478 -18.77 10.69 -4.82
CA ASN A 478 -18.69 10.32 -6.24
C ASN A 478 -18.40 8.82 -6.42
N SER A 479 -19.03 7.97 -5.62
CA SER A 479 -18.82 6.51 -5.57
C SER A 479 -18.68 5.83 -6.93
N VAL A 480 -19.60 6.08 -7.87
CA VAL A 480 -19.56 5.49 -9.23
C VAL A 480 -18.39 5.99 -10.08
N LEU A 481 -17.99 7.26 -9.90
CA LEU A 481 -16.85 7.84 -10.62
C LEU A 481 -15.55 7.15 -10.20
N PHE A 482 -15.36 7.02 -8.89
CA PHE A 482 -14.17 6.44 -8.27
C PHE A 482 -14.23 4.92 -8.11
N GLU A 483 -15.33 4.28 -8.53
CA GLU A 483 -15.52 2.83 -8.40
C GLU A 483 -15.40 2.38 -6.94
N CYS A 484 -15.95 3.18 -6.02
CA CYS A 484 -15.69 3.11 -4.59
C CYS A 484 -17.01 3.04 -3.82
N ALA A 485 -17.24 1.94 -3.11
CA ALA A 485 -18.39 1.76 -2.22
C ALA A 485 -18.10 2.13 -0.76
N VAL A 486 -16.93 2.70 -0.45
CA VAL A 486 -16.58 3.09 0.92
C VAL A 486 -17.60 4.10 1.45
N GLY A 487 -18.17 3.78 2.61
CA GLY A 487 -19.20 4.57 3.28
C GLY A 487 -20.63 4.36 2.77
N VAL A 488 -20.88 3.47 1.79
CA VAL A 488 -22.24 3.24 1.30
C VAL A 488 -23.19 2.77 2.41
N ASN A 489 -24.37 3.36 2.48
CA ASN A 489 -25.46 2.83 3.30
C ASN A 489 -26.16 1.68 2.55
N ALA A 490 -25.92 0.45 2.99
CA ALA A 490 -26.53 -0.75 2.41
C ALA A 490 -28.04 -0.89 2.72
N HIS A 491 -28.54 -0.21 3.76
CA HIS A 491 -29.94 -0.28 4.16
C HIS A 491 -30.84 0.66 3.36
N GLY A 492 -30.28 1.60 2.60
CA GLY A 492 -31.03 2.61 1.87
C GLY A 492 -30.91 2.51 0.34
N PRO A 493 -31.52 3.46 -0.40
CA PRO A 493 -31.52 3.49 -1.87
C PRO A 493 -30.13 3.57 -2.52
N ALA A 494 -29.08 3.91 -1.76
CA ALA A 494 -27.71 3.90 -2.27
C ALA A 494 -27.26 2.50 -2.75
N TRP A 495 -27.77 1.42 -2.13
CA TRP A 495 -27.50 0.05 -2.57
C TRP A 495 -28.08 -0.26 -3.95
N ASP A 496 -29.29 0.22 -4.22
CA ASP A 496 -29.95 0.07 -5.52
C ASP A 496 -29.13 0.75 -6.63
N LYS A 497 -28.67 1.99 -6.38
CA LYS A 497 -27.79 2.73 -7.30
C LYS A 497 -26.50 1.96 -7.59
N LEU A 498 -25.84 1.40 -6.56
CA LEU A 498 -24.64 0.59 -6.75
C LEU A 498 -24.95 -0.70 -7.52
N THR A 499 -26.03 -1.41 -7.17
CA THR A 499 -26.45 -2.63 -7.85
C THR A 499 -26.67 -2.37 -9.34
N LYS A 500 -27.51 -1.38 -9.69
CA LYS A 500 -27.77 -0.98 -11.08
C LYS A 500 -26.49 -0.60 -11.82
N THR A 501 -25.53 0.01 -11.14
CA THR A 501 -24.20 0.30 -11.72
C THR A 501 -23.41 -0.97 -11.99
N MET A 502 -23.36 -1.89 -11.02
CA MET A 502 -22.63 -3.16 -11.13
C MET A 502 -23.22 -4.08 -12.20
N ILE A 503 -24.52 -4.02 -12.48
CA ILE A 503 -25.20 -4.84 -13.51
C ILE A 503 -25.47 -4.09 -14.83
N LYS A 504 -24.87 -2.91 -15.01
CA LYS A 504 -25.11 -2.03 -16.17
C LYS A 504 -25.06 -2.75 -17.53
N TYR A 505 -24.20 -3.77 -17.67
CA TYR A 505 -24.03 -4.51 -18.93
C TYR A 505 -24.76 -5.85 -18.99
N GLY A 506 -25.64 -6.15 -18.04
CA GLY A 506 -26.42 -7.38 -17.97
C GLY A 506 -26.30 -8.03 -16.58
N ALA A 507 -27.44 -8.48 -16.04
CA ALA A 507 -27.48 -9.19 -14.78
C ALA A 507 -26.96 -10.63 -14.88
N ASP A 508 -26.76 -11.15 -16.10
CA ASP A 508 -26.21 -12.47 -16.44
C ASP A 508 -24.71 -12.42 -16.82
N ARG A 509 -24.11 -11.22 -16.83
CA ARG A 509 -22.72 -10.99 -17.24
C ARG A 509 -21.91 -10.33 -16.13
N VAL A 510 -22.07 -10.87 -14.91
CA VAL A 510 -21.45 -10.34 -13.69
C VAL A 510 -20.17 -11.12 -13.39
N ILE A 511 -19.16 -10.40 -12.88
CA ILE A 511 -17.96 -10.94 -12.26
C ILE A 511 -17.95 -10.43 -10.82
N ALA A 512 -17.77 -11.33 -9.87
CA ALA A 512 -17.51 -10.99 -8.47
C ALA A 512 -16.35 -11.84 -7.99
N GLY A 513 -15.33 -11.21 -7.42
CA GLY A 513 -14.14 -11.91 -6.97
C GLY A 513 -13.46 -11.22 -5.80
N ASP A 514 -12.56 -11.95 -5.17
CA ASP A 514 -11.86 -11.58 -3.95
C ASP A 514 -10.38 -11.93 -4.06
N TYR A 515 -9.53 -11.25 -3.30
CA TYR A 515 -8.09 -11.47 -3.32
C TYR A 515 -7.62 -12.21 -2.07
N LYS A 516 -6.57 -13.02 -2.21
CA LYS A 516 -5.89 -13.63 -1.06
C LYS A 516 -4.69 -12.77 -0.64
N HIS A 517 -4.56 -12.48 0.66
CA HIS A 517 -3.44 -11.72 1.24
C HIS A 517 -3.24 -10.32 0.62
N TYR A 518 -4.34 -9.64 0.30
CA TYR A 518 -4.33 -8.38 -0.44
C TYR A 518 -3.39 -7.31 0.11
N ASP A 519 -3.59 -6.91 1.38
CA ASP A 519 -2.81 -5.83 2.02
C ASP A 519 -1.32 -6.17 2.13
N GLY A 520 -1.00 -7.41 2.53
CA GLY A 520 0.37 -7.82 2.83
C GLY A 520 1.22 -8.03 1.59
N THR A 521 0.63 -8.40 0.45
CA THR A 521 1.35 -8.68 -0.81
C THR A 521 1.32 -7.53 -1.82
N MET A 522 0.66 -6.43 -1.47
CA MET A 522 0.54 -5.26 -2.33
C MET A 522 1.92 -4.68 -2.67
N SER A 523 2.24 -4.56 -3.95
CA SER A 523 3.53 -4.01 -4.39
C SER A 523 3.58 -2.50 -4.21
N SER A 524 4.76 -1.95 -3.94
CA SER A 524 4.95 -0.48 -3.95
C SER A 524 4.58 0.12 -5.32
N GLN A 525 4.82 -0.61 -6.42
CA GLN A 525 4.46 -0.21 -7.79
C GLN A 525 3.00 0.28 -7.89
N ILE A 526 2.04 -0.51 -7.42
CA ILE A 526 0.62 -0.18 -7.57
C ILE A 526 0.09 0.72 -6.45
N SER A 527 0.58 0.58 -5.21
CA SER A 527 0.15 1.44 -4.10
C SER A 527 0.64 2.88 -4.28
N SER A 528 1.84 3.09 -4.82
CA SER A 528 2.33 4.43 -5.16
C SER A 528 1.48 5.08 -6.26
N LEU A 529 0.96 4.33 -7.23
CA LEU A 529 0.04 4.87 -8.25
C LEU A 529 -1.31 5.28 -7.63
N ALA A 530 -1.81 4.53 -6.66
CA ALA A 530 -3.01 4.90 -5.93
C ALA A 530 -2.83 6.23 -5.19
N LEU A 531 -1.70 6.42 -4.50
CA LEU A 531 -1.38 7.68 -3.80
C LEU A 531 -1.04 8.81 -4.76
N ARG A 532 -0.48 8.52 -5.94
CA ARG A 532 -0.29 9.50 -7.00
C ARG A 532 -1.62 10.11 -7.42
N LEU A 533 -2.69 9.32 -7.54
CA LEU A 533 -4.02 9.84 -7.88
C LEU A 533 -4.51 10.88 -6.86
N TYR A 534 -4.27 10.66 -5.56
CA TYR A 534 -4.56 11.66 -4.53
C TYR A 534 -3.79 12.95 -4.75
N ILE A 535 -2.48 12.85 -4.99
CA ILE A 535 -1.61 14.00 -5.23
C ILE A 535 -2.04 14.79 -6.47
N GLU A 536 -2.42 14.10 -7.56
CA GLU A 536 -2.91 14.75 -8.78
C GLU A 536 -4.27 15.43 -8.56
N ILE A 537 -5.17 14.86 -7.74
CA ILE A 537 -6.42 15.51 -7.34
C ILE A 537 -6.13 16.74 -6.48
N ALA A 538 -5.18 16.66 -5.55
CA ALA A 538 -4.75 17.79 -4.72
C ALA A 538 -4.17 18.93 -5.57
N LYS A 539 -3.32 18.61 -6.56
CA LYS A 539 -2.82 19.59 -7.54
C LYS A 539 -3.97 20.22 -8.33
N TRP A 540 -4.92 19.43 -8.80
CA TRP A 540 -6.12 19.92 -9.50
C TRP A 540 -6.98 20.85 -8.64
N ALA A 541 -7.01 20.60 -7.33
CA ALA A 541 -7.67 21.41 -6.31
C ALA A 541 -6.82 22.57 -5.77
N ASN A 542 -5.68 22.88 -6.40
CA ASN A 542 -4.79 24.00 -6.03
C ASN A 542 -4.19 23.90 -4.62
N TYR A 543 -3.90 22.69 -4.12
CA TYR A 543 -3.04 22.54 -2.94
C TYR A 543 -1.68 23.19 -3.23
N SER A 544 -1.11 23.87 -2.24
CA SER A 544 0.17 24.58 -2.42
C SER A 544 1.32 23.60 -2.69
N PRO A 545 2.42 24.05 -3.34
CA PRO A 545 3.59 23.21 -3.59
C PRO A 545 4.14 22.54 -2.32
N ASP A 546 4.11 23.24 -1.19
CA ASP A 546 4.51 22.72 0.12
C ASP A 546 3.59 21.59 0.60
N GLN A 547 2.27 21.77 0.44
CA GLN A 547 1.28 20.74 0.78
C GLN A 547 1.45 19.50 -0.10
N ILE A 548 1.69 19.69 -1.40
CA ILE A 548 2.01 18.60 -2.33
C ILE A 548 3.29 17.88 -1.91
N SER A 549 4.33 18.61 -1.54
CA SER A 549 5.60 18.05 -1.07
C SER A 549 5.42 17.18 0.18
N ILE A 550 4.59 17.63 1.13
CA ILE A 550 4.23 16.88 2.33
C ILE A 550 3.45 15.60 1.96
N MET A 551 2.48 15.69 1.04
CA MET A 551 1.72 14.53 0.58
C MET A 551 2.59 13.47 -0.10
N GLU A 552 3.57 13.88 -0.92
CA GLU A 552 4.56 12.96 -1.53
C GLU A 552 5.38 12.23 -0.46
N GLY A 553 5.82 12.95 0.57
CA GLY A 553 6.52 12.34 1.69
C GLY A 553 5.66 11.37 2.49
N LEU A 554 4.41 11.74 2.80
CA LEU A 554 3.45 10.83 3.43
C LEU A 554 3.15 9.60 2.56
N ALA A 555 3.08 9.76 1.24
CA ALA A 555 2.93 8.64 0.33
C ALA A 555 4.11 7.66 0.40
N THR A 556 5.32 8.18 0.61
CA THR A 556 6.52 7.35 0.88
C THR A 556 6.37 6.58 2.19
N GLU A 557 5.86 7.22 3.24
CA GLU A 557 5.62 6.58 4.54
C GLU A 557 4.65 5.40 4.46
N LEU A 558 3.60 5.54 3.64
CA LEU A 558 2.58 4.51 3.47
C LEU A 558 2.99 3.37 2.53
N THR A 559 3.89 3.64 1.57
CA THR A 559 4.32 2.64 0.55
C THR A 559 5.59 1.90 0.93
N ASN A 560 6.41 2.48 1.82
CA ASN A 560 7.60 1.85 2.39
C ASN A 560 7.50 1.89 3.93
N PRO A 561 6.50 1.21 4.51
CA PRO A 561 6.19 1.32 5.92
C PRO A 561 7.29 0.69 6.79
N LEU A 562 7.53 1.33 7.94
CA LEU A 562 8.30 0.76 9.05
C LEU A 562 7.32 0.16 10.06
N TYR A 563 7.50 -1.11 10.40
CA TYR A 563 6.68 -1.84 11.36
C TYR A 563 7.43 -2.06 12.68
N GLU A 564 6.72 -1.89 13.81
CA GLU A 564 7.04 -2.63 15.04
C GLU A 564 6.32 -3.96 14.98
N PHE A 565 7.07 -5.04 14.85
CA PHE A 565 6.60 -6.38 14.54
C PHE A 565 6.99 -7.36 15.64
N ASN A 566 6.23 -7.35 16.73
CA ASN A 566 6.42 -8.25 17.87
C ASN A 566 7.83 -8.16 18.49
N GLY A 567 8.31 -6.92 18.67
CA GLY A 567 9.63 -6.60 19.23
C GLY A 567 10.63 -6.10 18.20
N ASP A 568 10.46 -6.48 16.93
CA ASP A 568 11.40 -6.19 15.86
C ASP A 568 10.99 -4.97 15.03
N PHE A 569 11.96 -4.17 14.62
CA PHE A 569 11.75 -3.14 13.61
C PHE A 569 12.08 -3.66 12.22
N ILE A 570 11.07 -3.74 11.36
CA ILE A 570 11.20 -4.18 9.97
C ILE A 570 10.61 -3.16 9.01
N MET A 571 11.29 -2.86 7.93
CA MET A 571 10.75 -2.06 6.83
C MET A 571 10.65 -2.91 5.58
N VAL A 572 9.54 -2.77 4.88
CA VAL A 572 9.28 -3.48 3.62
C VAL A 572 8.96 -2.47 2.53
N ASN A 573 9.29 -2.82 1.29
CA ASN A 573 9.09 -1.97 0.12
C ASN A 573 7.79 -2.34 -0.59
N GLY A 574 6.68 -2.01 0.04
CA GLY A 574 5.35 -2.45 -0.34
C GLY A 574 4.55 -2.79 0.90
N SER A 575 3.47 -3.55 0.75
CA SER A 575 2.36 -3.70 1.68
C SER A 575 1.51 -2.44 1.84
N ASN A 576 0.33 -2.60 2.43
CA ASN A 576 -0.50 -1.51 2.91
C ASN A 576 -0.73 -1.68 4.42
N PRO A 577 -0.17 -0.81 5.30
CA PRO A 577 -0.35 -0.95 6.74
C PRO A 577 -1.82 -0.72 7.11
N SER A 578 -2.52 -1.75 7.59
CA SER A 578 -3.99 -1.78 7.65
C SER A 578 -4.68 -0.89 8.72
N GLY A 579 -4.10 0.24 9.13
CA GLY A 579 -4.54 1.05 10.28
C GLY A 579 -4.41 2.56 10.15
N HIS A 580 -4.20 3.11 8.94
CA HIS A 580 -4.35 4.56 8.67
C HIS A 580 -5.70 4.88 8.00
N SER A 581 -6.11 6.16 8.02
CA SER A 581 -7.40 6.62 7.49
C SER A 581 -7.61 6.40 5.99
N LEU A 582 -6.56 6.13 5.21
CA LEU A 582 -6.67 5.87 3.76
C LEU A 582 -6.71 4.39 3.41
N THR A 583 -6.49 3.48 4.36
CA THR A 583 -6.27 2.05 4.10
C THR A 583 -7.26 1.49 3.08
N VAL A 584 -8.56 1.67 3.35
CA VAL A 584 -9.64 1.12 2.52
C VAL A 584 -9.73 1.81 1.15
N PHE A 585 -9.43 3.10 1.06
CA PHE A 585 -9.48 3.84 -0.19
C PHE A 585 -8.29 3.56 -1.10
N VAL A 586 -7.07 3.43 -0.53
CA VAL A 586 -5.90 2.96 -1.26
C VAL A 586 -6.16 1.56 -1.79
N ASN A 587 -6.66 0.66 -0.94
CA ASN A 587 -7.07 -0.68 -1.35
C ASN A 587 -8.09 -0.65 -2.50
N ASN A 588 -9.08 0.24 -2.44
CA ASN A 588 -10.10 0.40 -3.47
C ASN A 588 -9.49 0.81 -4.83
N ILE A 589 -8.63 1.84 -4.83
CA ILE A 589 -7.98 2.32 -6.05
C ILE A 589 -7.08 1.22 -6.62
N VAL A 590 -6.29 0.54 -5.78
CA VAL A 590 -5.42 -0.56 -6.21
C VAL A 590 -6.23 -1.68 -6.87
N ASN A 591 -7.43 -1.99 -6.37
CA ASN A 591 -8.28 -3.04 -6.94
C ASN A 591 -8.76 -2.64 -8.35
N SER A 592 -9.25 -1.42 -8.46
CA SER A 592 -9.63 -0.79 -9.73
C SER A 592 -8.47 -0.77 -10.75
N LEU A 593 -7.24 -0.57 -10.28
CA LEU A 593 -6.02 -0.63 -11.09
C LEU A 593 -5.65 -2.07 -11.48
N TYR A 594 -5.76 -3.06 -10.59
CA TYR A 594 -5.51 -4.48 -10.91
C TYR A 594 -6.42 -4.99 -12.02
N LEU A 595 -7.71 -4.65 -11.97
CA LEU A 595 -8.68 -5.07 -12.98
C LEU A 595 -8.37 -4.46 -14.34
N ARG A 596 -7.97 -3.18 -14.38
CA ARG A 596 -7.51 -2.51 -15.61
C ARG A 596 -6.20 -3.09 -16.14
N TYR A 597 -5.23 -3.29 -15.26
CA TYR A 597 -3.95 -3.91 -15.58
C TYR A 597 -4.19 -5.25 -16.29
N THR A 598 -5.09 -6.06 -15.71
CA THR A 598 -5.46 -7.37 -16.25
C THR A 598 -6.18 -7.25 -17.59
N TYR A 599 -7.10 -6.29 -17.75
CA TYR A 599 -7.77 -6.02 -19.02
C TYR A 599 -6.78 -5.71 -20.15
N TYR A 600 -5.81 -4.82 -19.90
CA TYR A 600 -4.80 -4.46 -20.90
C TYR A 600 -3.82 -5.59 -21.20
N LYS A 601 -3.57 -6.48 -20.23
CA LYS A 601 -2.72 -7.66 -20.40
C LYS A 601 -3.43 -8.78 -21.19
N ILE A 602 -4.72 -9.03 -20.92
CA ILE A 602 -5.55 -9.99 -21.66
C ILE A 602 -5.66 -9.62 -23.14
N TYR A 603 -5.85 -8.33 -23.42
CA TYR A 603 -6.03 -7.84 -24.79
C TYR A 603 -4.75 -7.31 -25.44
N LYS A 604 -3.56 -7.70 -24.96
CA LYS A 604 -2.27 -7.18 -25.42
C LYS A 604 -2.04 -7.30 -26.94
N ASP A 605 -2.59 -8.34 -27.56
CA ASP A 605 -2.43 -8.64 -28.99
C ASP A 605 -3.52 -8.01 -29.87
N LYS A 606 -4.47 -7.27 -29.29
CA LYS A 606 -5.56 -6.64 -30.02
C LYS A 606 -5.28 -5.15 -30.25
N PRO A 607 -5.27 -4.68 -31.51
CA PRO A 607 -5.25 -3.24 -31.79
C PRO A 607 -6.57 -2.59 -31.34
N ASP A 608 -6.51 -1.32 -30.98
CA ASP A 608 -7.68 -0.45 -30.78
C ASP A 608 -8.73 -0.93 -29.76
N ILE A 609 -8.30 -1.57 -28.68
CA ILE A 609 -9.23 -1.92 -27.60
C ILE A 609 -9.79 -0.67 -26.91
N PRO A 610 -11.11 -0.59 -26.65
CA PRO A 610 -11.68 0.51 -25.90
C PRO A 610 -11.09 0.62 -24.50
N LEU A 611 -11.12 1.83 -23.94
CA LEU A 611 -10.80 2.05 -22.53
C LEU A 611 -11.69 1.17 -21.64
N PHE A 612 -11.10 0.55 -20.62
CA PHE A 612 -11.74 -0.38 -19.69
C PHE A 612 -13.06 0.18 -19.15
N HIS A 613 -13.06 1.43 -18.68
CA HIS A 613 -14.25 2.06 -18.09
C HIS A 613 -15.41 2.31 -19.09
N LYS A 614 -15.18 2.10 -20.40
CA LYS A 614 -16.22 2.18 -21.43
C LYS A 614 -16.92 0.85 -21.66
N VAL A 615 -16.32 -0.27 -21.25
CA VAL A 615 -16.80 -1.63 -21.53
C VAL A 615 -16.97 -2.49 -20.28
N VAL A 616 -16.42 -2.06 -19.15
CA VAL A 616 -16.61 -2.66 -17.82
C VAL A 616 -17.22 -1.63 -16.87
N SER A 617 -18.15 -2.07 -16.03
CA SER A 617 -18.78 -1.26 -14.98
C SER A 617 -18.52 -1.93 -13.64
N VAL A 618 -17.59 -1.39 -12.86
CA VAL A 618 -17.09 -1.99 -11.62
C VAL A 618 -17.33 -1.09 -10.42
N ILE A 619 -17.58 -1.71 -9.27
CA ILE A 619 -17.53 -1.10 -7.94
C ILE A 619 -16.64 -1.97 -7.06
N CYS A 620 -15.74 -1.33 -6.32
CA CYS A 620 -14.88 -1.96 -5.34
C CYS A 620 -15.23 -1.50 -3.93
N TYR A 621 -14.81 -2.27 -2.93
CA TYR A 621 -14.67 -1.84 -1.54
C TYR A 621 -13.41 -2.51 -0.99
N GLY A 622 -12.30 -1.79 -1.01
CA GLY A 622 -11.02 -2.39 -0.69
C GLY A 622 -10.67 -3.53 -1.65
N ASP A 623 -10.50 -4.74 -1.13
CA ASP A 623 -10.24 -5.98 -1.87
C ASP A 623 -11.48 -6.59 -2.55
N ASP A 624 -12.68 -6.36 -2.01
CA ASP A 624 -13.92 -6.86 -2.61
C ASP A 624 -14.28 -6.06 -3.87
N ASN A 625 -14.75 -6.73 -4.92
CA ASN A 625 -15.16 -6.11 -6.17
C ASN A 625 -16.28 -6.90 -6.85
N LYS A 626 -17.18 -6.15 -7.50
CA LYS A 626 -18.23 -6.68 -8.35
C LYS A 626 -18.42 -5.79 -9.57
N MET A 627 -18.56 -6.41 -10.74
CA MET A 627 -18.62 -5.71 -12.02
C MET A 627 -19.49 -6.44 -13.04
N SER A 628 -19.88 -5.74 -14.09
CA SER A 628 -20.43 -6.34 -15.32
C SER A 628 -19.63 -5.94 -16.54
N VAL A 629 -19.67 -6.78 -17.57
CA VAL A 629 -18.88 -6.63 -18.79
C VAL A 629 -19.78 -6.57 -20.01
N LYS A 630 -19.57 -5.56 -20.86
CA LYS A 630 -20.31 -5.35 -22.11
C LYS A 630 -20.19 -6.57 -23.03
N LYS A 631 -21.29 -6.96 -23.65
CA LYS A 631 -21.32 -8.03 -24.67
C LYS A 631 -20.32 -7.73 -25.80
N GLY A 632 -19.57 -8.74 -26.24
CA GLY A 632 -18.47 -8.62 -27.21
C GLY A 632 -17.08 -8.43 -26.60
N PHE A 633 -16.98 -8.30 -25.27
CA PHE A 633 -15.72 -8.25 -24.52
C PHE A 633 -15.54 -9.49 -23.63
N ASP A 634 -15.97 -10.65 -24.14
CA ASP A 634 -16.08 -11.92 -23.40
C ASP A 634 -14.76 -12.50 -22.90
N GLU A 635 -13.63 -12.11 -23.51
CA GLU A 635 -12.29 -12.51 -23.06
C GLU A 635 -11.93 -11.89 -21.71
N PHE A 636 -12.56 -10.77 -21.33
CA PHE A 636 -12.45 -10.22 -19.98
C PHE A 636 -13.56 -10.80 -19.10
N ASN A 637 -13.23 -11.89 -18.42
CA ASN A 637 -14.11 -12.65 -17.56
C ASN A 637 -13.36 -13.12 -16.30
N HIS A 638 -14.06 -13.64 -15.28
CA HIS A 638 -13.42 -14.01 -14.01
C HIS A 638 -12.25 -15.00 -14.19
N THR A 639 -12.43 -16.00 -15.05
CA THR A 639 -11.42 -17.06 -15.27
C THR A 639 -10.17 -16.47 -15.92
N ALA A 640 -10.34 -15.61 -16.92
CA ALA A 640 -9.22 -14.92 -17.54
C ALA A 640 -8.51 -13.98 -16.55
N ILE A 641 -9.26 -13.28 -15.69
CA ILE A 641 -8.68 -12.40 -14.66
C ILE A 641 -7.84 -13.21 -13.67
N SER A 642 -8.42 -14.29 -13.13
CA SER A 642 -7.75 -15.19 -12.17
C SER A 642 -6.46 -15.76 -12.75
N ASN A 643 -6.51 -16.29 -13.98
CA ASN A 643 -5.32 -16.84 -14.65
C ASN A 643 -4.25 -15.77 -14.90
N THR A 644 -4.64 -14.59 -15.39
CA THR A 644 -3.69 -13.52 -15.73
C THR A 644 -2.99 -12.94 -14.50
N LEU A 645 -3.71 -12.79 -13.38
CA LEU A 645 -3.14 -12.35 -12.11
C LEU A 645 -2.25 -13.43 -11.48
N ALA A 646 -2.57 -14.71 -11.66
CA ALA A 646 -1.75 -15.81 -11.16
C ALA A 646 -0.35 -15.84 -11.78
N GLU A 647 -0.19 -15.41 -13.05
CA GLU A 647 1.12 -15.23 -13.68
C GLU A 647 2.03 -14.23 -12.93
N ASP A 648 1.42 -13.26 -12.25
CA ASP A 648 2.10 -12.24 -11.45
C ASP A 648 2.10 -12.60 -9.94
N ASN A 649 1.79 -13.86 -9.62
CA ASN A 649 1.67 -14.42 -8.27
C ASN A 649 0.59 -13.76 -7.39
N ILE A 650 -0.45 -13.19 -8.01
CA ILE A 650 -1.61 -12.62 -7.34
C ILE A 650 -2.76 -13.62 -7.40
N ILE A 651 -3.27 -14.00 -6.24
CA ILE A 651 -4.35 -14.99 -6.14
C ILE A 651 -5.69 -14.26 -6.09
N TYR A 652 -6.47 -14.42 -7.17
CA TYR A 652 -7.83 -13.92 -7.31
C TYR A 652 -8.82 -15.08 -7.41
N THR A 653 -9.80 -15.10 -6.51
CA THR A 653 -10.78 -16.18 -6.37
C THR A 653 -12.19 -15.67 -6.57
N MET A 654 -13.14 -16.59 -6.83
CA MET A 654 -14.56 -16.25 -6.76
C MET A 654 -14.90 -15.68 -5.37
N ALA A 655 -15.95 -14.86 -5.29
CA ALA A 655 -16.44 -14.33 -4.01
C ALA A 655 -16.75 -15.45 -2.99
N ASP A 656 -17.30 -16.57 -3.48
CA ASP A 656 -17.29 -17.83 -2.75
C ASP A 656 -15.95 -18.56 -2.98
N LYS A 657 -15.10 -18.55 -1.96
CA LYS A 657 -13.70 -19.01 -2.05
C LYS A 657 -13.54 -20.49 -2.38
N GLU A 658 -14.59 -21.29 -2.16
CA GLU A 658 -14.60 -22.73 -2.48
C GLU A 658 -15.17 -23.01 -3.87
N ALA A 659 -15.78 -22.01 -4.52
CA ALA A 659 -16.39 -22.16 -5.83
C ALA A 659 -15.32 -22.24 -6.93
N LYS A 660 -15.59 -23.07 -7.94
CA LYS A 660 -14.78 -23.11 -9.16
C LYS A 660 -14.93 -21.79 -9.91
N SER A 661 -13.83 -21.30 -10.47
CA SER A 661 -13.86 -20.15 -11.38
C SER A 661 -14.76 -20.43 -12.57
N VAL A 662 -15.69 -19.52 -12.85
CA VAL A 662 -16.57 -19.54 -14.04
C VAL A 662 -16.54 -18.17 -14.70
N PRO A 663 -16.64 -18.04 -16.03
CA PRO A 663 -16.46 -16.76 -16.73
C PRO A 663 -17.38 -15.63 -16.22
N PHE A 664 -18.67 -15.92 -16.13
CA PHE A 664 -19.70 -14.99 -15.67
C PHE A 664 -20.67 -15.73 -14.76
N ILE A 665 -21.24 -14.99 -13.81
CA ILE A 665 -22.32 -15.42 -12.94
C ILE A 665 -23.49 -14.45 -13.07
N LYS A 666 -24.65 -14.86 -12.55
CA LYS A 666 -25.80 -13.96 -12.44
C LYS A 666 -25.68 -13.10 -11.18
N ASN A 667 -26.33 -11.93 -11.22
CA ASN A 667 -26.40 -11.02 -10.09
C ASN A 667 -27.00 -11.67 -8.82
N GLU A 668 -28.01 -12.53 -8.99
CA GLU A 668 -28.68 -13.26 -7.91
C GLU A 668 -27.77 -14.27 -7.18
N ASP A 669 -26.73 -14.76 -7.87
CA ASP A 669 -25.80 -15.77 -7.40
C ASP A 669 -24.53 -15.18 -6.78
N CYS A 670 -24.44 -13.85 -6.66
CA CYS A 670 -23.22 -13.18 -6.23
C CYS A 670 -23.43 -12.21 -5.06
N ASN A 671 -22.46 -12.23 -4.15
CA ASN A 671 -22.42 -11.33 -3.01
C ASN A 671 -21.46 -10.17 -3.29
N PHE A 672 -21.73 -9.03 -2.68
CA PHE A 672 -20.81 -7.92 -2.52
C PHE A 672 -20.95 -7.43 -1.08
N LEU A 673 -19.87 -7.24 -0.34
CA LEU A 673 -19.91 -6.89 1.09
C LEU A 673 -20.74 -7.86 1.94
N LYS A 674 -20.69 -9.17 1.58
CA LYS A 674 -21.50 -10.25 2.17
C LYS A 674 -23.02 -10.03 2.06
N ARG A 675 -23.45 -9.24 1.07
CA ARG A 675 -24.85 -8.96 0.79
C ARG A 675 -25.19 -9.36 -0.63
N LYS A 676 -26.38 -9.94 -0.80
CA LYS A 676 -26.97 -10.13 -2.13
C LYS A 676 -27.63 -8.83 -2.58
N SER A 677 -28.02 -8.79 -3.85
CA SER A 677 -28.86 -7.73 -4.40
C SER A 677 -30.17 -8.34 -4.86
N LEU A 678 -31.22 -8.24 -4.03
CA LEU A 678 -32.55 -8.79 -4.33
C LEU A 678 -33.50 -7.64 -4.68
N TYR A 679 -34.18 -7.74 -5.81
CA TYR A 679 -35.18 -6.74 -6.18
C TYR A 679 -36.43 -6.95 -5.33
N ASN A 680 -36.90 -5.89 -4.68
CA ASN A 680 -38.14 -5.91 -3.89
C ASN A 680 -39.20 -5.07 -4.60
N ASP A 681 -40.26 -5.74 -5.08
CA ASP A 681 -41.33 -5.12 -5.85
C ASP A 681 -42.15 -4.11 -5.03
N GLU A 682 -42.25 -4.27 -3.70
CA GLU A 682 -43.06 -3.40 -2.83
C GLU A 682 -42.46 -2.01 -2.61
N VAL A 683 -41.15 -1.88 -2.85
CA VAL A 683 -40.41 -0.59 -2.81
C VAL A 683 -39.83 -0.20 -4.16
N GLY A 684 -39.80 -1.10 -5.15
CA GLY A 684 -39.27 -0.86 -6.49
C GLY A 684 -37.75 -0.73 -6.58
N LEU A 685 -37.01 -1.28 -5.61
CA LEU A 685 -35.56 -1.10 -5.44
C LEU A 685 -34.86 -2.43 -5.12
N TYR A 686 -33.57 -2.53 -5.48
CA TYR A 686 -32.74 -3.62 -4.97
C TYR A 686 -32.39 -3.40 -3.49
N MET A 687 -32.78 -4.36 -2.66
CA MET A 687 -32.42 -4.47 -1.25
C MET A 687 -31.11 -5.27 -1.07
N ALA A 688 -30.51 -5.12 0.12
CA ALA A 688 -29.16 -5.62 0.44
C ALA A 688 -29.15 -6.69 1.54
N PRO A 689 -29.85 -7.83 1.38
CA PRO A 689 -29.89 -8.86 2.41
C PRO A 689 -28.50 -9.42 2.69
N ILE A 690 -28.13 -9.43 3.96
CA ILE A 690 -26.85 -9.96 4.43
C ILE A 690 -26.87 -11.49 4.45
N GLU A 691 -25.72 -12.13 4.27
CA GLU A 691 -25.63 -13.59 4.38
C GLU A 691 -26.21 -14.11 5.70
N GLU A 692 -27.07 -15.11 5.63
CA GLU A 692 -27.76 -15.71 6.78
C GLU A 692 -26.78 -16.18 7.88
N ALA A 693 -25.64 -16.74 7.47
CA ALA A 693 -24.57 -17.13 8.38
C ALA A 693 -24.02 -15.96 9.22
N THR A 694 -24.10 -14.72 8.71
CA THR A 694 -23.74 -13.52 9.46
C THR A 694 -24.79 -13.18 10.51
N LEU A 695 -26.09 -13.34 10.22
CA LEU A 695 -27.18 -13.18 11.19
C LEU A 695 -27.00 -14.14 12.37
N LEU A 696 -26.80 -15.42 12.08
CA LEU A 696 -26.63 -16.46 13.09
C LEU A 696 -25.38 -16.25 13.94
N LYS A 697 -24.27 -15.81 13.33
CA LYS A 697 -23.05 -15.45 14.05
C LYS A 697 -23.31 -14.34 15.08
N MET A 698 -24.09 -13.30 14.73
CA MET A 698 -24.43 -12.20 15.65
C MET A 698 -25.19 -12.70 16.88
N LEU A 699 -26.13 -13.65 16.70
CA LEU A 699 -26.90 -14.22 17.80
C LEU A 699 -26.05 -15.11 18.73
N GLN A 700 -25.01 -15.78 18.21
CA GLN A 700 -24.29 -16.83 18.91
C GLN A 700 -23.01 -16.38 19.62
N CYS A 701 -22.31 -15.35 19.10
CA CYS A 701 -20.97 -14.99 19.58
C CYS A 701 -20.63 -13.51 19.31
N HIS A 702 -20.00 -12.85 20.28
CA HIS A 702 -19.61 -11.44 20.18
C HIS A 702 -18.35 -11.15 21.01
N LEU A 703 -17.76 -9.96 20.83
CA LEU A 703 -16.74 -9.44 21.74
C LEU A 703 -17.42 -8.99 23.04
N LYS A 704 -16.84 -9.34 24.18
CA LYS A 704 -17.30 -8.91 25.50
C LYS A 704 -17.35 -7.39 25.54
N SER A 705 -18.53 -6.87 25.86
CA SER A 705 -18.74 -5.44 26.05
C SER A 705 -18.23 -5.01 27.42
N ASN A 706 -17.66 -3.80 27.49
CA ASN A 706 -17.29 -3.14 28.74
C ASN A 706 -18.43 -2.30 29.33
N VAL A 707 -19.55 -2.18 28.62
CA VAL A 707 -20.69 -1.32 28.99
C VAL A 707 -21.93 -2.18 29.19
N LEU A 708 -22.36 -2.86 28.13
CA LEU A 708 -23.49 -3.79 28.14
C LEU A 708 -23.16 -5.11 28.88
N SER A 709 -24.12 -5.60 29.65
CA SER A 709 -24.16 -6.97 30.15
C SER A 709 -24.31 -7.98 28.99
N ARG A 710 -24.11 -9.28 29.29
CA ARG A 710 -24.34 -10.36 28.31
C ARG A 710 -25.81 -10.44 27.88
N GLU A 711 -26.73 -10.06 28.75
CA GLU A 711 -28.16 -10.01 28.44
C GLU A 711 -28.47 -8.87 27.47
N GLU A 712 -28.05 -7.66 27.79
CA GLU A 712 -28.24 -6.48 26.92
C GLU A 712 -27.56 -6.66 25.55
N SER A 713 -26.36 -7.27 25.52
CA SER A 713 -25.69 -7.60 24.26
C SER A 713 -26.49 -8.61 23.42
N SER A 714 -27.24 -9.52 24.07
CA SER A 714 -28.10 -10.48 23.37
C SER A 714 -29.37 -9.81 22.86
N ILE A 715 -29.94 -8.89 23.62
CA ILE A 715 -31.08 -8.05 23.20
C ILE A 715 -30.71 -7.21 21.96
N GLU A 716 -29.53 -6.60 21.96
CA GLU A 716 -29.02 -5.84 20.81
C GLU A 716 -28.87 -6.76 19.58
N ALA A 717 -28.31 -7.96 19.77
CA ALA A 717 -28.17 -8.93 18.68
C ALA A 717 -29.54 -9.36 18.10
N ILE A 718 -30.54 -9.62 18.93
CA ILE A 718 -31.91 -9.95 18.49
C ILE A 718 -32.51 -8.78 17.69
N THR A 719 -32.36 -7.56 18.19
CA THR A 719 -32.87 -6.34 17.54
C THR A 719 -32.23 -6.13 16.17
N ASN A 720 -30.91 -6.26 16.09
CA ASN A 720 -30.16 -6.11 14.84
C ASN A 720 -30.50 -7.22 13.82
N VAL A 721 -30.63 -8.47 14.27
CA VAL A 721 -30.99 -9.59 13.37
C VAL A 721 -32.42 -9.48 12.88
N SER A 722 -33.36 -9.07 13.75
CA SER A 722 -34.72 -8.72 13.32
C SER A 722 -34.66 -7.65 12.23
N TYR A 723 -33.94 -6.54 12.45
CA TYR A 723 -33.82 -5.48 11.46
C TYR A 723 -33.19 -5.96 10.14
N GLU A 724 -32.09 -6.71 10.18
CA GLU A 724 -31.42 -7.21 8.97
C GLU A 724 -32.25 -8.26 8.21
N SER A 725 -33.06 -9.06 8.91
CA SER A 725 -33.94 -10.05 8.26
C SER A 725 -34.99 -9.43 7.35
N PHE A 726 -35.35 -8.15 7.56
CA PHE A 726 -36.32 -7.43 6.74
C PHE A 726 -35.90 -7.38 5.26
N PHE A 727 -34.61 -7.21 4.99
CA PHE A 727 -34.08 -7.09 3.62
C PHE A 727 -34.16 -8.39 2.81
N HIS A 728 -34.49 -9.52 3.45
CA HIS A 728 -34.69 -10.81 2.77
C HIS A 728 -36.11 -10.99 2.22
N GLY A 729 -37.03 -10.08 2.54
CA GLY A 729 -38.44 -10.16 2.18
C GLY A 729 -39.30 -10.82 3.26
N LYS A 730 -40.62 -10.76 3.04
CA LYS A 730 -41.63 -11.07 4.05
C LYS A 730 -41.51 -12.48 4.64
N ASP A 731 -41.48 -13.51 3.80
CA ASP A 731 -41.50 -14.91 4.27
C ASP A 731 -40.29 -15.23 5.16
N PHE A 732 -39.11 -14.72 4.79
CA PHE A 732 -37.90 -14.88 5.58
C PHE A 732 -37.97 -14.10 6.90
N TYR A 733 -38.46 -12.85 6.85
CA TYR A 733 -38.64 -12.02 8.04
C TYR A 733 -39.61 -12.66 9.04
N ASP A 734 -40.75 -13.15 8.58
CA ASP A 734 -41.79 -13.73 9.45
C ASP A 734 -41.29 -15.01 10.12
N ASP A 735 -40.58 -15.89 9.39
CA ASP A 735 -39.93 -17.08 9.98
C ASP A 735 -38.86 -16.69 11.03
N TYR A 736 -37.99 -15.72 10.71
CA TYR A 736 -36.97 -15.24 11.63
C TYR A 736 -37.59 -14.59 12.87
N ARG A 737 -38.62 -13.78 12.69
CA ARG A 737 -39.37 -13.13 13.77
C ARG A 737 -39.96 -14.17 14.72
N ASP A 738 -40.61 -15.20 14.20
CA ASP A 738 -41.19 -16.27 15.00
C ASP A 738 -40.14 -17.04 15.80
N LYS A 739 -39.01 -17.40 15.17
CA LYS A 739 -37.89 -18.06 15.85
C LYS A 739 -37.28 -17.17 16.93
N LEU A 740 -37.05 -15.90 16.64
CA LEU A 740 -36.54 -14.93 17.62
C LEU A 740 -37.53 -14.73 18.78
N SER A 741 -38.83 -14.68 18.53
CA SER A 741 -39.85 -14.59 19.59
C SER A 741 -39.82 -15.80 20.54
N ARG A 742 -39.56 -17.01 20.01
CA ARG A 742 -39.35 -18.19 20.86
C ARG A 742 -38.06 -18.11 21.67
N VAL A 743 -36.98 -17.57 21.08
CA VAL A 743 -35.73 -17.31 21.80
C VAL A 743 -35.94 -16.31 22.95
N ILE A 744 -36.62 -15.19 22.69
CA ILE A 744 -36.98 -14.18 23.70
C ILE A 744 -37.71 -14.83 24.87
N LYS A 745 -38.70 -15.68 24.59
CA LYS A 745 -39.51 -16.37 25.60
C LYS A 745 -38.70 -17.38 26.42
N ASP A 746 -37.89 -18.21 25.77
CA ASP A 746 -37.05 -19.19 26.47
C ASP A 746 -36.04 -18.53 27.42
N GLU A 747 -35.54 -17.35 27.04
CA GLU A 747 -34.52 -16.59 27.76
C GLU A 747 -35.09 -15.53 28.73
N LYS A 748 -36.43 -15.44 28.81
CA LYS A 748 -37.19 -14.52 29.66
C LYS A 748 -36.88 -13.04 29.39
N LEU A 749 -36.77 -12.67 28.11
CA LEU A 749 -36.40 -11.32 27.64
C LEU A 749 -37.60 -10.47 27.22
N GLU A 750 -38.84 -10.93 27.45
CA GLU A 750 -40.07 -10.25 27.00
C GLU A 750 -40.21 -8.83 27.56
N TRP A 751 -39.62 -8.55 28.72
CA TRP A 751 -39.64 -7.23 29.34
C TRP A 751 -39.00 -6.14 28.46
N ASN A 752 -38.06 -6.49 27.58
CA ASN A 752 -37.46 -5.56 26.62
C ASN A 752 -38.23 -5.50 25.28
N PHE A 753 -39.19 -6.40 25.08
CA PHE A 753 -40.01 -6.47 23.87
C PHE A 753 -41.50 -6.56 24.25
N PRO A 754 -42.06 -5.57 24.97
CA PRO A 754 -43.42 -5.63 25.52
C PRO A 754 -44.50 -5.77 24.43
N GLU A 755 -44.26 -5.20 23.26
CA GLU A 755 -45.12 -5.31 22.07
C GLU A 755 -44.67 -6.43 21.10
N GLY A 756 -43.65 -7.20 21.50
CA GLY A 756 -42.96 -8.15 20.64
C GLY A 756 -42.05 -7.46 19.62
N LEU A 757 -41.55 -8.26 18.65
CA LEU A 757 -40.80 -7.73 17.53
C LEU A 757 -41.75 -7.13 16.47
N PRO A 758 -41.37 -6.02 15.79
CA PRO A 758 -42.20 -5.40 14.76
C PRO A 758 -42.63 -6.39 13.67
N THR A 759 -43.81 -6.19 13.07
CA THR A 759 -44.21 -6.96 11.87
C THR A 759 -43.44 -6.51 10.64
N TYR A 760 -43.49 -7.29 9.56
CA TYR A 760 -42.89 -6.91 8.28
C TYR A 760 -43.47 -5.58 7.77
N GLU A 761 -44.79 -5.39 7.89
CA GLU A 761 -45.48 -4.17 7.50
C GLU A 761 -44.98 -2.95 8.30
N ASN A 762 -44.82 -3.09 9.62
CA ASN A 762 -44.26 -2.00 10.43
C ASN A 762 -42.84 -1.62 9.99
N ARG A 763 -42.00 -2.60 9.62
CA ARG A 763 -40.65 -2.35 9.11
C ARG A 763 -40.69 -1.70 7.73
N LEU A 764 -41.54 -2.18 6.83
CA LEU A 764 -41.72 -1.64 5.50
C LEU A 764 -42.16 -0.18 5.55
N ASP A 765 -43.17 0.14 6.36
CA ASP A 765 -43.67 1.51 6.53
C ASP A 765 -42.59 2.42 7.12
N SER A 766 -41.91 1.97 8.18
CA SER A 766 -40.80 2.72 8.79
C SER A 766 -39.68 3.00 7.80
N TRP A 767 -39.34 2.00 6.97
CA TRP A 767 -38.32 2.12 5.93
C TRP A 767 -38.75 3.10 4.84
N LYS A 768 -40.00 3.02 4.38
CA LYS A 768 -40.58 3.95 3.39
C LYS A 768 -40.62 5.38 3.93
N ILE A 769 -40.97 5.56 5.20
CA ILE A 769 -40.91 6.87 5.85
C ILE A 769 -39.48 7.39 5.83
N GLN A 770 -38.53 6.59 6.30
CA GLN A 770 -37.13 6.99 6.41
C GLN A 770 -36.48 7.35 5.05
N TYR A 771 -36.79 6.60 3.99
CA TYR A 771 -36.05 6.71 2.72
C TYR A 771 -36.84 7.23 1.53
N LEU A 772 -38.17 7.12 1.54
CA LEU A 772 -39.02 7.52 0.42
C LEU A 772 -39.87 8.77 0.70
N THR A 773 -40.15 9.11 1.96
CA THR A 773 -40.98 10.28 2.29
C THR A 773 -40.21 11.60 2.43
N SER A 774 -38.93 11.64 2.10
CA SER A 774 -38.11 12.86 2.06
C SER A 774 -37.73 13.21 0.62
N SER A 775 -38.71 13.66 -0.16
CA SER A 775 -38.53 14.32 -1.46
C SER A 775 -39.79 15.13 -1.79
N ASN A 776 -40.04 16.21 -1.03
CA ASN A 776 -40.88 17.32 -1.45
C ASN A 776 -40.08 18.60 -1.32
#